data_AF-A0A7D5NGD3-F1
#
_entry.id   AF-A0A7D5NGD3-F1
#
_cell.length_a   1.000
_cell.length_b   1.000
_cell.length_c   1.000
_cell.angle_alpha   90.00
_cell.angle_beta   90.00
_cell.angle_gamma   90.00
#
_symmetry.space_group_name_H-M   'P 1'
#
loop_
_entity.id
_entity.type
_entity.pdbx_description
1 polymer ?
#
loop_
_entity_poly.entity_id
_entity_poly.type
_entity_poly.pdbx_seq_one_letter_code
_entity_poly.pdbx_strand_id
1 'polypeptide(L)'
;MRNLYIFFVVLTLLISCAEEDPNLVNPPPPYQSIRIRLLNAFNGSDNIAWGFAGKPLSNAVGYLNLSTSIMPPPYDSITVDFFQNNKLVFSTPRKIRLVRETRYLIIAGKSFKDGIDIDTFMVLSTTYGLPKKLGKSYFKFVNLIRDSNIKVSLIEGCPNGKPLVSNVSYFSFPFLQTIPYGNHTFSLVINNGSQQIISNIYTLNFLEDNEYTLFVAQKRDGNYALFLYDDYDTTLTNLVELIPIPERNAFIRVANFSSEVITVKRLPNQELAGNIEPFSITKYLNFVTCESDLPDSIEVGSSSERLVFGYSYEVLKKYTLLVFDSTQGSKKLIMVPPLKIDKSTDGKAVVRVVNAFDTSFAITLSLGTRPASNSLGYTSGEVLAANLKSGKISDPVAISPGYLPLTLFSSTEPAFLINSSYTNVEPNRAYLIVVTKSVNGNFELSIIEDNQEDTKIVSIEKGYFAQFVNAFSDTPNLIFSISSILPNVKLGYKETFATVLPPNINQISVGGKTFSLQIDLNNVGLFIAAGKDNLDLFDISIPSMGKERSSYRRRFFNASPDIENVGIFNDSARKNIVVSELRYGNSSKIETVRLERKFSLVFFNNSNNKIVSQFNDIFLSFGKNYTLVFTGTESKGFSLIVVQEY
;
A
#
# COMPACT_ATOMS: atom_id res chain seq x y z
N MET A 1 -12.99 50.11 32.50
CA MET A 1 -12.69 48.65 32.48
C MET A 1 -11.84 48.20 31.30
N ARG A 2 -12.06 48.70 30.07
CA ARG A 2 -11.27 48.31 28.87
C ARG A 2 -9.77 48.65 28.93
N ASN A 3 -9.39 49.80 29.51
CA ASN A 3 -7.98 50.18 29.67
C ASN A 3 -7.24 49.37 30.74
N LEU A 4 -7.95 48.84 31.74
CA LEU A 4 -7.37 47.99 32.78
C LEU A 4 -7.03 46.60 32.24
N TYR A 5 -7.86 46.07 31.34
CA TYR A 5 -7.63 44.78 30.66
C TYR A 5 -6.42 44.83 29.71
N ILE A 6 -6.24 45.93 28.97
CA ILE A 6 -5.08 46.10 28.09
C ILE A 6 -3.80 46.19 28.93
N PHE A 7 -3.84 46.90 30.06
CA PHE A 7 -2.69 46.97 30.96
C PHE A 7 -2.35 45.60 31.56
N PHE A 8 -3.36 44.81 31.94
CA PHE A 8 -3.14 43.46 32.47
C PHE A 8 -2.58 42.50 31.42
N VAL A 9 -3.05 42.56 30.16
CA VAL A 9 -2.58 41.70 29.06
C VAL A 9 -1.13 42.06 28.66
N VAL A 10 -0.79 43.35 28.61
CA VAL A 10 0.58 43.80 28.33
C VAL A 10 1.53 43.44 29.49
N LEU A 11 1.08 43.53 30.74
CA LEU A 11 1.87 43.11 31.90
C LEU A 11 2.10 41.58 31.91
N THR A 12 1.12 40.77 31.52
CA THR A 12 1.31 39.31 31.41
C THR A 12 2.27 38.91 30.28
N LEU A 13 2.31 39.67 29.17
CA LEU A 13 3.25 39.44 28.06
C LEU A 13 4.68 39.89 28.39
N LEU A 14 4.85 40.86 29.30
CA LEU A 14 6.17 41.34 29.74
C LEU A 14 6.73 40.52 30.92
N ILE A 15 5.88 39.85 31.70
CA ILE A 15 6.29 38.94 32.79
C ILE A 15 6.50 37.50 32.26
N SER A 16 5.95 37.14 31.10
CA SER A 16 6.41 35.97 30.37
C SER A 16 7.70 36.29 29.61
N CYS A 17 8.80 36.50 30.34
CA CYS A 17 10.10 36.17 29.76
C CYS A 17 9.98 34.70 29.36
N ALA A 18 10.06 34.43 28.06
CA ALA A 18 10.36 33.08 27.61
C ALA A 18 11.59 32.65 28.41
N GLU A 19 11.48 31.60 29.21
CA GLU A 19 12.68 30.91 29.70
C GLU A 19 13.45 30.53 28.44
N GLU A 20 14.49 31.31 28.17
CA GLU A 20 15.45 31.00 27.13
C GLU A 20 15.93 29.59 27.43
N ASP A 21 15.77 28.67 26.48
CA ASP A 21 16.17 27.28 26.67
C ASP A 21 17.56 27.30 27.31
N PRO A 22 17.76 26.76 28.52
CA PRO A 22 19.04 26.83 29.19
C PRO A 22 20.18 26.20 28.34
N ASN A 23 19.82 25.38 27.34
CA ASN A 23 20.73 24.84 26.33
C ASN A 23 21.20 25.86 25.26
N LEU A 24 20.58 27.03 25.13
CA LEU A 24 21.00 28.13 24.24
C LEU A 24 22.06 29.02 24.91
N VAL A 25 21.95 29.23 26.23
CA VAL A 25 22.84 30.13 26.99
C VAL A 25 24.05 29.38 27.57
N ASN A 26 23.85 28.11 27.95
CA ASN A 26 24.91 27.18 28.32
C ASN A 26 24.63 25.84 27.64
N PRO A 27 25.01 25.66 26.35
CA PRO A 27 24.91 24.35 25.74
C PRO A 27 25.64 23.34 26.63
N PRO A 28 25.03 22.19 26.98
CA PRO A 28 25.69 21.17 27.78
C PRO A 28 27.06 20.88 27.16
N PRO A 29 28.13 20.75 27.97
CA PRO A 29 29.47 20.59 27.45
C PRO A 29 29.50 19.52 26.33
N PRO A 30 30.17 19.79 25.19
CA PRO A 30 29.99 19.05 23.92
C PRO A 30 30.31 17.55 23.98
N TYR A 31 30.89 17.07 25.08
CA TYR A 31 31.21 15.69 25.39
C TYR A 31 30.08 14.91 26.10
N GLN A 32 28.99 15.56 26.51
CA GLN A 32 27.87 14.93 27.24
C GLN A 32 26.91 14.12 26.34
N SER A 33 27.08 14.15 25.02
CA SER A 33 26.24 13.39 24.07
C SER A 33 26.87 12.09 23.58
N ILE A 34 28.13 11.81 23.95
CA ILE A 34 28.86 10.60 23.57
C ILE A 34 28.76 9.58 24.69
N ARG A 35 28.35 8.35 24.35
CA ARG A 35 28.25 7.25 25.31
C ARG A 35 29.05 6.07 24.81
N ILE A 36 29.93 5.52 25.63
CA ILE A 36 30.74 4.36 25.29
C ILE A 36 30.43 3.21 26.25
N ARG A 37 30.13 2.03 25.69
CA ARG A 37 29.96 0.78 26.44
C ARG A 37 30.89 -0.30 25.93
N LEU A 38 31.20 -1.24 26.80
CA LEU A 38 31.87 -2.49 26.45
C LEU A 38 30.88 -3.64 26.48
N LEU A 39 30.87 -4.45 25.42
CA LEU A 39 30.39 -5.82 25.41
C LEU A 39 31.59 -6.77 25.47
N ASN A 40 31.60 -7.64 26.47
CA ASN A 40 32.62 -8.69 26.56
C ASN A 40 32.19 -9.93 25.74
N ALA A 41 32.78 -10.14 24.57
CA ALA A 41 32.61 -11.35 23.76
C ALA A 41 33.77 -12.36 23.92
N PHE A 42 34.62 -12.19 24.95
CA PHE A 42 35.68 -13.13 25.30
C PHE A 42 35.14 -14.21 26.24
N ASN A 43 35.06 -15.47 25.76
CA ASN A 43 34.51 -16.61 26.50
C ASN A 43 35.48 -17.22 27.54
N GLY A 44 36.27 -16.38 28.22
CA GLY A 44 37.09 -16.81 29.35
C GLY A 44 36.37 -16.71 30.69
N SER A 45 37.07 -17.13 31.75
CA SER A 45 36.62 -16.94 33.13
C SER A 45 36.74 -15.50 33.63
N ASP A 46 37.61 -14.71 32.99
CA ASP A 46 38.00 -13.40 33.46
C ASP A 46 36.98 -12.32 33.08
N ASN A 47 36.76 -11.39 34.03
CA ASN A 47 35.97 -10.20 33.76
C ASN A 47 36.83 -9.15 33.03
N ILE A 48 36.20 -8.48 32.08
CA ILE A 48 36.86 -7.54 31.17
C ILE A 48 36.39 -6.13 31.47
N ALA A 49 37.33 -5.20 31.64
CA ALA A 49 37.05 -3.76 31.65
C ALA A 49 37.75 -3.10 30.46
N TRP A 50 37.23 -1.96 30.02
CA TRP A 50 37.94 -1.09 29.09
C TRP A 50 38.38 0.20 29.80
N GLY A 51 39.40 0.84 29.25
CA GLY A 51 39.97 2.06 29.78
C GLY A 51 40.80 2.83 28.78
N PHE A 52 41.59 3.77 29.29
CA PHE A 52 42.44 4.66 28.51
C PHE A 52 43.67 5.05 29.31
N ALA A 53 44.82 5.18 28.62
CA ALA A 53 46.11 5.54 29.21
C ALA A 53 46.53 4.64 30.39
N GLY A 54 46.32 3.33 30.24
CA GLY A 54 46.71 2.32 31.22
C GLY A 54 45.84 2.28 32.47
N LYS A 55 44.70 2.98 32.49
CA LYS A 55 43.75 2.97 33.62
C LYS A 55 42.37 2.44 33.17
N PRO A 56 41.78 1.48 33.90
CA PRO A 56 40.41 1.04 33.62
C PRO A 56 39.42 2.18 33.89
N LEU A 57 38.44 2.35 33.01
CA LEU A 57 37.38 3.35 33.13
C LEU A 57 36.02 2.70 33.37
N SER A 58 35.73 1.58 32.70
CA SER A 58 34.48 0.85 32.92
C SER A 58 34.57 -0.10 34.10
N ASN A 59 33.40 -0.50 34.62
CA ASN A 59 33.32 -1.69 35.44
C ASN A 59 33.73 -2.93 34.63
N ALA A 60 34.29 -3.92 35.31
CA ALA A 60 34.64 -5.20 34.71
C ALA A 60 33.38 -6.07 34.56
N VAL A 61 33.23 -6.72 33.39
CA VAL A 61 32.04 -7.50 33.06
C VAL A 61 32.39 -8.88 32.52
N GLY A 62 31.60 -9.88 32.91
CA GLY A 62 31.75 -11.26 32.46
C GLY A 62 31.33 -11.45 31.00
N TYR A 63 31.51 -12.68 30.50
CA TYR A 63 31.16 -13.03 29.12
C TYR A 63 29.68 -12.73 28.80
N LEU A 64 29.45 -12.11 27.64
CA LEU A 64 28.16 -11.63 27.13
C LEU A 64 27.41 -10.66 28.05
N ASN A 65 28.15 -9.83 28.81
CA ASN A 65 27.60 -8.74 29.60
C ASN A 65 28.09 -7.36 29.14
N LEU A 66 27.28 -6.34 29.44
CA LEU A 66 27.57 -4.93 29.15
C LEU A 66 28.14 -4.20 30.36
N SER A 67 29.14 -3.35 30.11
CA SER A 67 29.60 -2.37 31.08
C SER A 67 28.60 -1.22 31.25
N THR A 68 28.71 -0.49 32.36
CA THR A 68 28.11 0.83 32.51
C THR A 68 28.59 1.74 31.38
N SER A 69 27.73 2.64 30.92
CA SER A 69 28.12 3.69 29.98
C SER A 69 29.12 4.64 30.62
N ILE A 70 30.22 4.91 29.93
CA ILE A 70 31.10 6.03 30.27
C ILE A 70 30.64 7.26 29.50
N MET A 71 30.36 8.32 30.25
CA MET A 71 29.97 9.62 29.77
C MET A 71 30.39 10.68 30.82
N PRO A 72 31.13 11.72 30.43
CA PRO A 72 31.69 11.93 29.11
C PRO A 72 32.88 11.00 28.78
N PRO A 73 33.24 10.84 27.50
CA PRO A 73 34.48 10.17 27.14
C PRO A 73 35.69 10.98 27.65
N PRO A 74 36.84 10.33 27.89
CA PRO A 74 38.02 11.01 28.43
C PRO A 74 38.64 12.01 27.44
N TYR A 75 38.52 11.77 26.13
CA TYR A 75 39.03 12.62 25.04
C TYR A 75 38.19 12.44 23.76
N ASP A 76 38.27 13.37 22.81
CA ASP A 76 37.61 13.28 21.48
C ASP A 76 38.19 12.18 20.58
N SER A 77 39.36 11.65 20.93
CA SER A 77 39.97 10.51 20.25
C SER A 77 40.74 9.66 21.25
N ILE A 78 40.42 8.36 21.32
CA ILE A 78 40.92 7.46 22.35
C ILE A 78 41.59 6.22 21.75
N THR A 79 42.66 5.75 22.38
CA THR A 79 43.06 4.34 22.28
C THR A 79 42.31 3.56 23.35
N VAL A 80 41.76 2.40 23.01
CA VAL A 80 41.02 1.60 23.99
C VAL A 80 41.99 0.58 24.58
N ASP A 81 42.08 0.59 25.91
CA ASP A 81 42.87 -0.35 26.69
C ASP A 81 41.93 -1.39 27.31
N PHE A 82 42.20 -2.69 27.12
CA PHE A 82 41.42 -3.78 27.69
C PHE A 82 42.16 -4.40 28.87
N PHE A 83 41.43 -4.61 29.96
CA PHE A 83 41.95 -5.14 31.21
C PHE A 83 41.30 -6.49 31.53
N GLN A 84 42.12 -7.50 31.79
CA GLN A 84 41.72 -8.81 32.32
C GLN A 84 42.20 -8.90 33.77
N ASN A 85 41.28 -9.12 34.72
CA ASN A 85 41.60 -9.17 36.15
C ASN A 85 42.44 -7.95 36.62
N ASN A 86 42.06 -6.74 36.17
CA ASN A 86 42.75 -5.47 36.40
C ASN A 86 44.17 -5.34 35.83
N LYS A 87 44.64 -6.27 34.99
CA LYS A 87 45.90 -6.15 34.25
C LYS A 87 45.62 -5.73 32.82
N LEU A 88 46.36 -4.74 32.33
CA LEU A 88 46.32 -4.34 30.92
C LEU A 88 46.83 -5.49 30.06
N VAL A 89 46.01 -5.96 29.12
CA VAL A 89 46.35 -7.09 28.23
C VAL A 89 46.41 -6.69 26.77
N PHE A 90 45.65 -5.67 26.36
CA PHE A 90 45.63 -5.23 24.96
C PHE A 90 45.29 -3.75 24.86
N SER A 91 46.01 -3.04 23.99
CA SER A 91 45.75 -1.64 23.64
C SER A 91 45.54 -1.54 22.14
N THR A 92 44.49 -0.82 21.73
CA THR A 92 44.21 -0.66 20.30
C THR A 92 45.35 0.09 19.60
N PRO A 93 45.78 -0.36 18.41
CA PRO A 93 46.93 0.24 17.71
C PRO A 93 46.64 1.62 17.11
N ARG A 94 45.37 2.03 17.02
CA ARG A 94 44.94 3.30 16.42
C ARG A 94 43.95 4.00 17.34
N LYS A 95 43.97 5.33 17.31
CA LYS A 95 42.97 6.16 17.99
C LYS A 95 41.63 6.07 17.26
N ILE A 96 40.55 5.86 18.00
CA ILE A 96 39.17 5.94 17.52
C ILE A 96 38.72 7.39 17.70
N ARG A 97 38.32 8.05 16.62
CA ARG A 97 37.72 9.38 16.67
C ARG A 97 36.26 9.25 17.10
N LEU A 98 35.90 9.97 18.16
CA LEU A 98 34.53 10.00 18.65
C LEU A 98 33.78 11.18 18.00
N VAL A 99 32.55 10.92 17.59
CA VAL A 99 31.64 11.86 16.94
C VAL A 99 30.52 12.20 17.91
N ARG A 100 30.06 13.44 17.86
CA ARG A 100 29.00 13.95 18.73
C ARG A 100 27.68 13.23 18.47
N GLU A 101 26.81 13.20 19.49
CA GLU A 101 25.47 12.58 19.43
C GLU A 101 25.49 11.12 18.98
N THR A 102 26.64 10.46 19.17
CA THR A 102 26.87 9.10 18.72
C THR A 102 27.12 8.21 19.93
N ARG A 103 26.50 7.04 19.90
CA ARG A 103 26.66 6.01 20.93
C ARG A 103 27.54 4.92 20.38
N TYR A 104 28.52 4.50 21.18
CA TYR A 104 29.54 3.54 20.80
C TYR A 104 29.42 2.27 21.64
N LEU A 105 29.38 1.13 20.95
CA LEU A 105 29.55 -0.19 21.53
C LEU A 105 30.91 -0.74 21.11
N ILE A 106 31.81 -0.87 22.08
CA ILE A 106 33.08 -1.56 21.92
C ILE A 106 32.85 -3.03 22.25
N ILE A 107 33.21 -3.93 21.35
CA ILE A 107 33.12 -5.37 21.56
C ILE A 107 34.53 -5.92 21.71
N ALA A 108 34.87 -6.48 22.87
CA ALA A 108 36.14 -7.17 23.09
C ALA A 108 36.02 -8.65 22.73
N GLY A 109 37.01 -9.23 22.06
CA GLY A 109 37.02 -10.65 21.74
C GLY A 109 38.42 -11.22 21.56
N LYS A 110 38.50 -12.35 20.86
CA LYS A 110 39.76 -13.06 20.63
C LYS A 110 39.92 -13.47 19.17
N SER A 111 41.02 -13.07 18.54
CA SER A 111 41.41 -13.46 17.20
C SER A 111 41.67 -14.97 17.11
N PHE A 112 41.91 -15.48 15.90
CA PHE A 112 42.25 -16.89 15.71
C PHE A 112 43.65 -17.28 16.21
N LYS A 113 44.44 -16.35 16.75
CA LYS A 113 45.74 -16.65 17.35
C LYS A 113 45.60 -17.48 18.63
N ASP A 114 46.59 -18.31 18.89
CA ASP A 114 46.73 -19.03 20.15
C ASP A 114 47.17 -18.06 21.25
N GLY A 115 46.54 -18.16 22.42
CA GLY A 115 46.73 -17.25 23.55
C GLY A 115 45.57 -17.36 24.55
N ILE A 116 45.68 -16.71 25.71
CA ILE A 116 44.59 -16.65 26.70
C ILE A 116 44.03 -15.24 26.88
N ASP A 117 44.61 -14.26 26.18
CA ASP A 117 44.27 -12.85 26.35
C ASP A 117 43.35 -12.33 25.23
N ILE A 118 42.71 -11.18 25.48
CA ILE A 118 42.05 -10.38 24.44
C ILE A 118 43.10 -9.83 23.49
N ASP A 119 42.84 -9.92 22.19
CA ASP A 119 43.74 -9.40 21.14
C ASP A 119 42.99 -8.83 19.92
N THR A 120 41.66 -8.79 19.97
CA THR A 120 40.82 -8.21 18.91
C THR A 120 39.64 -7.46 19.49
N PHE A 121 39.14 -6.49 18.73
CA PHE A 121 38.02 -5.65 19.11
C PHE A 121 37.24 -5.17 17.89
N MET A 122 35.99 -4.77 18.13
CA MET A 122 35.13 -4.11 17.15
C MET A 122 34.54 -2.85 17.79
N VAL A 123 34.32 -1.81 16.99
CA VAL A 123 33.63 -0.59 17.43
C VAL A 123 32.42 -0.40 16.54
N LEU A 124 31.24 -0.41 17.14
CA LEU A 124 29.99 -0.11 16.49
C LEU A 124 29.49 1.25 16.99
N SER A 125 28.90 2.03 16.11
CA SER A 125 28.36 3.34 16.45
C SER A 125 26.94 3.52 15.90
N THR A 126 26.09 4.29 16.58
CA THR A 126 24.82 4.75 15.98
C THR A 126 25.06 5.56 14.73
N THR A 127 24.12 5.54 13.81
CA THR A 127 24.19 6.29 12.55
C THR A 127 23.68 7.71 12.77
N TYR A 128 24.52 8.71 12.50
CA TYR A 128 24.13 10.11 12.60
C TYR A 128 23.19 10.51 11.44
N GLY A 129 22.13 11.25 11.73
CA GLY A 129 21.24 11.82 10.71
C GLY A 129 20.29 10.83 10.03
N LEU A 130 19.87 9.77 10.72
CA LEU A 130 18.85 8.87 10.20
C LEU A 130 17.57 9.64 9.83
N PRO A 131 17.00 9.43 8.64
CA PRO A 131 15.78 10.10 8.21
C PRO A 131 14.60 9.64 9.07
N LYS A 132 13.95 10.59 9.76
CA LYS A 132 12.83 10.33 10.67
C LYS A 132 11.51 10.12 9.92
N LYS A 133 10.59 9.36 10.51
CA LYS A 133 9.19 9.11 10.07
C LYS A 133 9.07 8.44 8.72
N LEU A 134 9.96 7.49 8.42
CA LEU A 134 9.90 6.70 7.20
C LEU A 134 9.14 5.37 7.37
N GLY A 135 8.64 5.04 8.55
CA GLY A 135 8.09 3.71 8.83
C GLY A 135 9.15 2.61 8.77
N LYS A 136 10.39 2.91 9.22
CA LYS A 136 11.52 1.99 9.14
C LYS A 136 12.29 1.94 10.44
N SER A 137 13.01 0.84 10.61
CA SER A 137 13.97 0.59 11.67
C SER A 137 15.29 0.11 11.07
N TYR A 138 16.36 0.24 11.82
CA TYR A 138 17.71 -0.06 11.35
C TYR A 138 18.37 -1.10 12.25
N PHE A 139 19.17 -1.98 11.67
CA PHE A 139 19.96 -2.88 12.49
C PHE A 139 21.33 -3.25 11.90
N LYS A 140 22.27 -3.55 12.78
CA LYS A 140 23.55 -4.20 12.47
C LYS A 140 23.48 -5.66 12.90
N PHE A 141 24.18 -6.54 12.20
CA PHE A 141 24.26 -7.96 12.56
C PHE A 141 25.71 -8.41 12.68
N VAL A 142 26.08 -8.94 13.84
CA VAL A 142 27.47 -9.32 14.15
C VAL A 142 27.55 -10.81 14.47
N ASN A 143 28.54 -11.50 13.90
CA ASN A 143 28.86 -12.87 14.29
C ASN A 143 30.03 -12.90 15.29
N LEU A 144 29.76 -13.35 16.52
CA LEU A 144 30.73 -13.48 17.61
C LEU A 144 31.14 -14.95 17.87
N ILE A 145 30.77 -15.89 16.99
CA ILE A 145 31.20 -17.28 17.06
C ILE A 145 32.63 -17.39 16.51
N ARG A 146 33.61 -17.68 17.40
CA ARG A 146 35.03 -17.80 17.05
C ARG A 146 35.32 -19.12 16.33
N ASP A 147 34.88 -19.23 15.10
CA ASP A 147 35.18 -20.35 14.19
C ASP A 147 35.30 -19.81 12.76
N SER A 148 36.41 -20.12 12.08
CA SER A 148 36.68 -19.64 10.72
C SER A 148 35.81 -20.30 9.64
N ASN A 149 35.24 -21.46 9.93
CA ASN A 149 34.37 -22.22 9.02
C ASN A 149 32.89 -21.87 9.22
N ILE A 150 32.54 -21.22 10.33
CA ILE A 150 31.16 -20.83 10.63
C ILE A 150 30.84 -19.45 10.04
N LYS A 151 29.82 -19.41 9.20
CA LYS A 151 29.20 -18.19 8.70
C LYS A 151 27.73 -18.18 9.07
N VAL A 152 27.21 -17.01 9.44
CA VAL A 152 25.82 -16.90 9.92
C VAL A 152 25.01 -15.97 9.02
N SER A 153 23.78 -16.38 8.72
CA SER A 153 22.80 -15.62 7.95
C SER A 153 21.55 -15.39 8.78
N LEU A 154 20.90 -14.25 8.56
CA LEU A 154 19.59 -13.91 9.12
C LEU A 154 18.62 -13.82 7.94
N ILE A 155 17.57 -14.64 7.96
CA ILE A 155 16.64 -14.77 6.84
C ILE A 155 15.24 -14.40 7.33
N GLU A 156 14.53 -13.56 6.59
CA GLU A 156 13.14 -13.17 6.90
C GLU A 156 12.22 -14.40 6.79
N GLY A 157 11.44 -14.67 7.83
CA GLY A 157 10.55 -15.83 7.90
C GLY A 157 11.30 -17.16 7.98
N CYS A 158 11.03 -18.06 7.03
CA CYS A 158 11.67 -19.36 6.92
C CYS A 158 13.09 -19.28 6.32
N PRO A 159 13.91 -20.34 6.47
CA PRO A 159 15.27 -20.43 5.92
C PRO A 159 15.37 -20.29 4.39
N ASN A 160 14.28 -20.56 3.68
CA ASN A 160 14.14 -20.40 2.23
C ASN A 160 13.61 -19.00 1.84
N GLY A 161 13.45 -18.11 2.81
CA GLY A 161 12.95 -16.75 2.64
C GLY A 161 14.03 -15.79 2.12
N LYS A 162 13.71 -14.49 2.18
CA LYS A 162 14.63 -13.44 1.75
C LYS A 162 15.75 -13.25 2.79
N PRO A 163 17.03 -13.35 2.41
CA PRO A 163 18.10 -13.05 3.35
C PRO A 163 18.11 -11.56 3.69
N LEU A 164 18.09 -11.25 5.00
CA LEU A 164 18.31 -9.91 5.52
C LEU A 164 19.81 -9.63 5.64
N VAL A 165 20.58 -10.64 6.08
CA VAL A 165 22.04 -10.66 6.01
C VAL A 165 22.54 -12.05 5.67
N SER A 166 23.64 -12.15 4.93
CA SER A 166 24.15 -13.42 4.42
C SER A 166 25.60 -13.64 4.79
N ASN A 167 25.91 -14.85 5.27
CA ASN A 167 27.26 -15.40 5.40
C ASN A 167 28.24 -14.52 6.18
N VAL A 168 27.79 -13.99 7.32
CA VAL A 168 28.58 -13.12 8.19
C VAL A 168 29.61 -13.96 8.95
N SER A 169 30.89 -13.73 8.67
CA SER A 169 32.02 -14.38 9.35
C SER A 169 32.30 -13.79 10.74
N TYR A 170 33.09 -14.50 11.56
CA TYR A 170 33.52 -14.04 12.87
C TYR A 170 34.09 -12.60 12.85
N PHE A 171 33.64 -11.77 13.81
CA PHE A 171 34.05 -10.36 13.94
C PHE A 171 33.87 -9.54 12.65
N SER A 172 32.86 -9.89 11.87
CA SER A 172 32.37 -9.11 10.73
C SER A 172 30.94 -8.67 10.99
N PHE A 173 30.55 -7.56 10.37
CA PHE A 173 29.17 -7.14 10.25
C PHE A 173 28.95 -6.54 8.85
N PRO A 174 27.81 -6.79 8.20
CA PRO A 174 27.47 -6.13 6.96
C PRO A 174 27.13 -4.65 7.23
N PHE A 175 27.02 -3.84 6.17
CA PHE A 175 26.50 -2.48 6.30
C PHE A 175 25.14 -2.46 7.02
N LEU A 176 24.79 -1.29 7.58
CA LEU A 176 23.51 -1.06 8.27
C LEU A 176 22.34 -1.56 7.42
N GLN A 177 21.54 -2.45 7.99
CA GLN A 177 20.34 -2.99 7.35
C GLN A 177 19.12 -2.14 7.67
N THR A 178 18.14 -2.17 6.77
CA THR A 178 16.87 -1.45 6.93
C THR A 178 15.71 -2.44 6.84
N ILE A 179 14.78 -2.33 7.79
CA ILE A 179 13.58 -3.17 7.88
C ILE A 179 12.36 -2.29 8.19
N PRO A 180 11.15 -2.62 7.72
CA PRO A 180 9.94 -1.93 8.20
C PRO A 180 9.83 -2.02 9.72
N TYR A 181 9.24 -1.02 10.38
CA TYR A 181 8.97 -1.14 11.81
C TYR A 181 7.86 -2.18 12.08
N GLY A 182 7.78 -2.68 13.33
CA GLY A 182 6.78 -3.66 13.76
C GLY A 182 7.35 -5.06 14.01
N ASN A 183 6.46 -6.04 14.08
CA ASN A 183 6.80 -7.42 14.42
C ASN A 183 7.28 -8.23 13.21
N HIS A 184 8.52 -8.69 13.30
CA HIS A 184 9.17 -9.53 12.29
C HIS A 184 9.57 -10.87 12.87
N THR A 185 9.49 -11.91 12.04
CA THR A 185 9.99 -13.24 12.35
C THR A 185 11.15 -13.55 11.42
N PHE A 186 12.24 -14.12 11.95
CA PHE A 186 13.41 -14.46 11.15
C PHE A 186 14.07 -15.77 11.62
N SER A 187 14.65 -16.48 10.66
CA SER A 187 15.43 -17.69 10.87
C SER A 187 16.92 -17.35 10.96
N LEU A 188 17.58 -17.91 11.98
CA LEU A 188 19.03 -17.90 12.11
C LEU A 188 19.60 -19.15 11.44
N VAL A 189 20.43 -18.96 10.44
CA VAL A 189 21.02 -20.05 9.65
C VAL A 189 22.53 -20.04 9.82
N ILE A 190 23.06 -21.19 10.20
CA ILE A 190 24.50 -21.40 10.43
C ILE A 190 25.03 -22.29 9.31
N ASN A 191 26.02 -21.79 8.58
CA ASN A 191 26.73 -22.54 7.57
C ASN A 191 28.12 -22.90 8.11
N ASN A 192 28.44 -24.19 8.18
CA ASN A 192 29.72 -24.70 8.69
C ASN A 192 30.68 -25.14 7.57
N GLY A 193 30.45 -24.71 6.33
CA GLY A 193 31.26 -25.02 5.15
C GLY A 193 30.84 -26.29 4.40
N SER A 194 30.16 -27.23 5.06
CA SER A 194 29.65 -28.47 4.44
C SER A 194 28.13 -28.62 4.51
N GLN A 195 27.48 -27.98 5.47
CA GLN A 195 26.03 -28.05 5.71
C GLN A 195 25.48 -26.70 6.14
N GLN A 196 24.24 -26.44 5.74
CA GLN A 196 23.43 -25.33 6.21
C GLN A 196 22.47 -25.85 7.28
N ILE A 197 22.62 -25.36 8.51
CA ILE A 197 21.81 -25.79 9.67
C ILE A 197 20.93 -24.62 10.10
N ILE A 198 19.63 -24.87 10.18
CA ILE A 198 18.67 -23.95 10.77
C ILE A 198 18.89 -24.01 12.28
N SER A 199 19.46 -22.94 12.86
CA SER A 199 19.75 -22.91 14.29
C SER A 199 18.46 -22.73 15.09
N ASN A 200 17.74 -21.63 14.86
CA ASN A 200 16.50 -21.28 15.57
C ASN A 200 15.73 -20.21 14.81
N ILE A 201 14.45 -20.02 15.17
CA ILE A 201 13.58 -18.96 14.65
C ILE A 201 13.28 -18.01 15.80
N TYR A 202 13.21 -16.71 15.53
CA TYR A 202 12.98 -15.68 16.53
C TYR A 202 11.95 -14.67 16.03
N THR A 203 11.26 -14.01 16.95
CA THR A 203 10.39 -12.87 16.67
C THR A 203 10.92 -11.63 17.38
N LEU A 204 10.92 -10.51 16.68
CA LEU A 204 11.34 -9.22 17.23
C LEU A 204 10.42 -8.09 16.77
N ASN A 205 10.08 -7.20 17.71
CA ASN A 205 9.40 -5.95 17.41
C ASN A 205 10.43 -4.83 17.20
N PHE A 206 10.55 -4.34 15.98
CA PHE A 206 11.43 -3.22 15.64
C PHE A 206 10.67 -1.90 15.80
N LEU A 207 11.14 -1.01 16.68
CA LEU A 207 10.53 0.32 16.83
C LEU A 207 10.88 1.24 15.65
N GLU A 208 9.95 2.13 15.30
CA GLU A 208 10.15 3.14 14.25
C GLU A 208 11.29 4.09 14.63
N ASP A 209 12.10 4.47 13.64
CA ASP A 209 13.24 5.37 13.76
C ASP A 209 14.29 4.93 14.80
N ASN A 210 14.31 3.65 15.14
CA ASN A 210 15.26 3.08 16.10
C ASN A 210 16.40 2.31 15.41
N GLU A 211 17.51 2.13 16.12
CA GLU A 211 18.67 1.36 15.66
C GLU A 211 19.03 0.27 16.67
N TYR A 212 19.26 -0.94 16.15
CA TYR A 212 19.58 -2.12 16.94
C TYR A 212 20.89 -2.76 16.48
N THR A 213 21.57 -3.44 17.40
CA THR A 213 22.66 -4.35 17.08
C THR A 213 22.25 -5.76 17.49
N LEU A 214 22.07 -6.63 16.49
CA LEU A 214 21.87 -8.06 16.68
C LEU A 214 23.22 -8.78 16.67
N PHE A 215 23.41 -9.73 17.57
CA PHE A 215 24.60 -10.56 17.53
C PHE A 215 24.34 -12.01 17.88
N VAL A 216 25.03 -12.90 17.15
CA VAL A 216 25.03 -14.33 17.43
C VAL A 216 26.29 -14.71 18.18
N ALA A 217 26.14 -15.44 19.29
CA ALA A 217 27.25 -15.90 20.10
C ALA A 217 27.01 -17.33 20.59
N GLN A 218 28.09 -18.02 20.96
CA GLN A 218 28.03 -19.34 21.60
C GLN A 218 27.93 -19.16 23.11
N LYS A 219 26.89 -19.68 23.74
CA LYS A 219 26.73 -19.69 25.20
C LYS A 219 27.71 -20.66 25.86
N ARG A 220 27.84 -20.54 27.19
CA ARG A 220 28.71 -21.43 27.99
C ARG A 220 28.27 -22.90 27.98
N ASP A 221 27.00 -23.16 27.69
CA ASP A 221 26.45 -24.50 27.48
C ASP A 221 26.79 -25.09 26.10
N GLY A 222 27.46 -24.31 25.23
CA GLY A 222 27.84 -24.70 23.87
C GLY A 222 26.81 -24.37 22.80
N ASN A 223 25.59 -23.94 23.16
CA ASN A 223 24.52 -23.62 22.22
C ASN A 223 24.69 -22.22 21.62
N TYR A 224 24.24 -22.02 20.38
CA TYR A 224 24.20 -20.69 19.78
C TYR A 224 22.93 -19.94 20.16
N ALA A 225 23.08 -18.66 20.50
CA ALA A 225 21.97 -17.77 20.82
C ALA A 225 22.10 -16.45 20.06
N LEU A 226 20.96 -15.82 19.81
CA LEU A 226 20.87 -14.50 19.23
C LEU A 226 20.51 -13.49 20.32
N PHE A 227 21.20 -12.36 20.32
CA PHE A 227 20.99 -11.30 21.27
C PHE A 227 20.63 -10.01 20.56
N LEU A 228 19.82 -9.19 21.22
CA LEU A 228 19.45 -7.85 20.80
C LEU A 228 20.07 -6.83 21.75
N TYR A 229 20.70 -5.82 21.16
CA TYR A 229 21.10 -4.59 21.82
C TYR A 229 20.37 -3.41 21.17
N ASP A 230 19.58 -2.66 21.93
CA ASP A 230 18.98 -1.40 21.49
C ASP A 230 20.04 -0.29 21.58
N ASP A 231 20.53 0.21 20.45
CA ASP A 231 21.59 1.21 20.46
C ASP A 231 21.14 2.52 21.17
N TYR A 232 19.83 2.75 21.31
CA TYR A 232 19.23 3.90 21.97
C TYR A 232 18.78 3.68 23.44
N ASP A 233 18.80 2.46 23.97
CA ASP A 233 18.55 2.22 25.40
C ASP A 233 19.82 2.46 26.25
N THR A 234 19.63 3.09 27.42
CA THR A 234 20.69 3.54 28.32
C THR A 234 20.67 2.81 29.65
N THR A 235 19.78 1.83 29.83
CA THR A 235 19.75 0.93 30.98
C THR A 235 20.85 -0.14 30.91
N LEU A 236 21.12 -0.82 32.02
CA LEU A 236 22.05 -1.96 32.08
C LEU A 236 21.43 -3.25 31.50
N THR A 237 20.11 -3.29 31.34
CA THR A 237 19.33 -4.42 30.80
C THR A 237 19.11 -4.34 29.29
N ASN A 238 19.80 -3.42 28.62
CA ASN A 238 19.69 -3.17 27.18
C ASN A 238 20.12 -4.39 26.33
N LEU A 239 20.96 -5.28 26.86
CA LEU A 239 21.28 -6.53 26.19
C LEU A 239 20.28 -7.64 26.56
N VAL A 240 19.56 -8.16 25.58
CA VAL A 240 18.56 -9.21 25.76
C VAL A 240 18.88 -10.42 24.90
N GLU A 241 18.94 -11.61 25.51
CA GLU A 241 18.93 -12.88 24.77
C GLU A 241 17.52 -13.10 24.19
N LEU A 242 17.43 -13.26 22.87
CA LEU A 242 16.16 -13.55 22.21
C LEU A 242 15.78 -15.01 22.47
N ILE A 243 14.53 -15.22 22.84
CA ILE A 243 13.99 -16.56 23.08
C ILE A 243 13.55 -17.13 21.73
N PRO A 244 14.06 -18.31 21.32
CA PRO A 244 13.58 -18.99 20.13
C PRO A 244 12.09 -19.30 20.22
N ILE A 245 11.37 -19.15 19.11
CA ILE A 245 9.99 -19.61 19.02
C ILE A 245 9.98 -21.11 18.68
N PRO A 246 9.30 -21.96 19.48
CA PRO A 246 9.18 -23.38 19.17
C PRO A 246 8.18 -23.64 18.04
N GLU A 247 7.17 -22.77 17.88
CA GLU A 247 6.18 -22.93 16.84
C GLU A 247 6.78 -22.65 15.46
N ARG A 248 6.72 -23.66 14.59
CA ARG A 248 7.10 -23.55 13.18
C ARG A 248 5.89 -23.62 12.27
N ASN A 249 4.74 -23.10 12.70
CA ASN A 249 3.50 -23.24 11.94
C ASN A 249 3.20 -22.01 11.10
N ALA A 250 2.71 -22.20 9.88
CA ALA A 250 2.02 -21.19 9.09
C ALA A 250 0.52 -21.51 9.04
N PHE A 251 -0.29 -20.54 8.64
CA PHE A 251 -1.73 -20.69 8.53
C PHE A 251 -2.18 -20.48 7.09
N ILE A 252 -2.95 -21.42 6.55
CA ILE A 252 -3.50 -21.34 5.20
C ILE A 252 -5.01 -21.48 5.25
N ARG A 253 -5.68 -20.60 4.54
CA ARG A 253 -7.11 -20.70 4.24
C ARG A 253 -7.28 -20.96 2.75
N VAL A 254 -8.24 -21.78 2.38
CA VAL A 254 -8.55 -22.04 0.98
C VAL A 254 -9.85 -21.35 0.62
N ALA A 255 -9.85 -20.58 -0.48
CA ALA A 255 -11.05 -20.07 -1.11
C ALA A 255 -11.23 -20.80 -2.44
N ASN A 256 -12.20 -21.73 -2.47
CA ASN A 256 -12.52 -22.50 -3.66
C ASN A 256 -13.51 -21.69 -4.51
N PHE A 257 -13.03 -21.09 -5.59
CA PHE A 257 -13.86 -20.45 -6.63
C PHE A 257 -14.13 -21.38 -7.81
N SER A 258 -13.64 -22.63 -7.76
CA SER A 258 -13.87 -23.62 -8.81
C SER A 258 -15.26 -24.25 -8.68
N SER A 259 -15.73 -24.85 -9.77
CA SER A 259 -17.01 -25.54 -9.86
C SER A 259 -17.00 -26.95 -9.27
N GLU A 260 -15.85 -27.45 -8.81
CA GLU A 260 -15.70 -28.80 -8.25
C GLU A 260 -15.32 -28.75 -6.77
N VAL A 261 -15.65 -29.83 -6.06
CA VAL A 261 -15.12 -30.09 -4.72
C VAL A 261 -13.62 -30.35 -4.82
N ILE A 262 -12.84 -29.72 -3.95
CA ILE A 262 -11.37 -29.87 -3.93
C ILE A 262 -10.87 -30.36 -2.58
N THR A 263 -9.66 -30.91 -2.58
CA THR A 263 -8.89 -31.30 -1.39
C THR A 263 -7.51 -30.67 -1.48
N VAL A 264 -6.98 -30.20 -0.35
CA VAL A 264 -5.67 -29.55 -0.26
C VAL A 264 -4.80 -30.29 0.74
N LYS A 265 -3.59 -30.63 0.31
CA LYS A 265 -2.59 -31.37 1.10
C LYS A 265 -1.26 -30.63 1.07
N ARG A 266 -0.54 -30.63 2.19
CA ARG A 266 0.89 -30.35 2.22
C ARG A 266 1.64 -31.66 2.05
N LEU A 267 2.41 -31.76 0.97
CA LEU A 267 3.23 -32.94 0.70
C LEU A 267 4.44 -32.98 1.65
N PRO A 268 4.91 -34.17 2.04
CA PRO A 268 4.38 -35.49 1.63
C PRO A 268 3.18 -36.00 2.44
N ASN A 269 2.94 -35.51 3.67
CA ASN A 269 2.22 -36.32 4.67
C ASN A 269 1.07 -35.61 5.43
N GLN A 270 0.66 -34.40 5.07
CA GLN A 270 -0.38 -33.68 5.82
C GLN A 270 -1.55 -33.27 4.93
N GLU A 271 -2.74 -33.83 5.17
CA GLU A 271 -3.96 -33.25 4.62
C GLU A 271 -4.29 -31.96 5.40
N LEU A 272 -4.51 -30.88 4.66
CA LEU A 272 -4.86 -29.59 5.25
C LEU A 272 -6.37 -29.46 5.34
N ALA A 273 -7.05 -29.65 4.21
CA ALA A 273 -8.50 -29.56 4.10
C ALA A 273 -9.01 -30.53 3.04
N GLY A 274 -10.05 -31.30 3.35
CA GLY A 274 -10.76 -32.17 2.42
C GLY A 274 -12.17 -31.69 2.15
N ASN A 275 -12.75 -32.14 1.02
CA ASN A 275 -14.13 -31.87 0.62
C ASN A 275 -14.54 -30.38 0.69
N ILE A 276 -13.68 -29.50 0.18
CA ILE A 276 -13.95 -28.06 0.14
C ILE A 276 -14.94 -27.79 -0.99
N GLU A 277 -16.17 -27.43 -0.62
CA GLU A 277 -17.27 -27.19 -1.56
C GLU A 277 -16.96 -26.05 -2.55
N PRO A 278 -17.53 -26.09 -3.77
CA PRO A 278 -17.50 -24.97 -4.70
C PRO A 278 -17.98 -23.66 -4.06
N PHE A 279 -17.34 -22.54 -4.44
CA PHE A 279 -17.66 -21.19 -3.97
C PHE A 279 -17.69 -21.06 -2.44
N SER A 280 -16.70 -21.64 -1.76
CA SER A 280 -16.60 -21.62 -0.30
C SER A 280 -15.19 -21.25 0.20
N ILE A 281 -15.15 -20.77 1.43
CA ILE A 281 -13.94 -20.38 2.14
C ILE A 281 -13.84 -21.26 3.39
N THR A 282 -12.70 -21.89 3.60
CA THR A 282 -12.43 -22.66 4.83
C THR A 282 -12.07 -21.75 6.00
N LYS A 283 -11.91 -22.28 7.20
CA LYS A 283 -11.10 -21.65 8.26
C LYS A 283 -9.61 -21.63 7.92
N TYR A 284 -8.84 -20.87 8.68
CA TYR A 284 -7.39 -20.97 8.67
C TYR A 284 -6.93 -22.27 9.34
N LEU A 285 -6.14 -23.04 8.61
CA LEU A 285 -5.60 -24.31 9.05
C LEU A 285 -4.10 -24.15 9.24
N ASN A 286 -3.58 -24.67 10.36
CA ASN A 286 -2.17 -24.62 10.64
C ASN A 286 -1.45 -25.81 9.99
N PHE A 287 -0.22 -25.57 9.57
CA PHE A 287 0.69 -26.60 9.11
C PHE A 287 2.10 -26.23 9.48
N VAL A 288 2.92 -27.24 9.73
CA VAL A 288 4.34 -27.03 10.01
C VAL A 288 4.98 -26.47 8.74
N THR A 289 5.90 -25.53 8.87
CA THR A 289 6.71 -24.92 7.80
C THR A 289 8.14 -24.78 8.33
N CYS A 290 9.07 -24.30 7.50
CA CYS A 290 10.49 -24.16 7.86
C CYS A 290 11.16 -25.45 8.36
N GLU A 291 10.76 -26.62 7.86
CA GLU A 291 11.42 -27.89 8.19
C GLU A 291 12.69 -28.11 7.36
N SER A 292 12.79 -27.46 6.19
CA SER A 292 13.95 -27.51 5.31
C SER A 292 14.24 -26.13 4.69
N ASP A 293 15.31 -26.07 3.92
CA ASP A 293 15.71 -24.95 3.06
C ASP A 293 15.00 -24.96 1.70
N LEU A 294 14.13 -25.93 1.43
CA LEU A 294 13.32 -26.01 0.22
C LEU A 294 11.92 -25.40 0.45
N PRO A 295 11.24 -24.90 -0.60
CA PRO A 295 9.85 -24.48 -0.51
C PRO A 295 8.92 -25.63 -0.08
N ASP A 296 7.93 -25.31 0.74
CA ASP A 296 6.86 -26.26 1.08
C ASP A 296 6.03 -26.55 -0.18
N SER A 297 5.65 -27.81 -0.38
CA SER A 297 4.86 -28.23 -1.53
C SER A 297 3.40 -28.44 -1.13
N ILE A 298 2.50 -27.73 -1.80
CA ILE A 298 1.05 -27.89 -1.64
C ILE A 298 0.49 -28.59 -2.87
N GLU A 299 -0.27 -29.66 -2.63
CA GLU A 299 -1.08 -30.35 -3.62
C GLU A 299 -2.54 -29.92 -3.49
N VAL A 300 -3.17 -29.57 -4.60
CA VAL A 300 -4.62 -29.38 -4.74
C VAL A 300 -5.15 -30.47 -5.64
N GLY A 301 -5.97 -31.36 -5.08
CA GLY A 301 -6.63 -32.44 -5.79
C GLY A 301 -8.11 -32.15 -6.03
N SER A 302 -8.60 -32.59 -7.18
CA SER A 302 -10.01 -32.59 -7.58
C SER A 302 -10.35 -33.91 -8.25
N SER A 303 -11.60 -34.11 -8.67
CA SER A 303 -12.01 -35.26 -9.48
C SER A 303 -11.28 -35.33 -10.83
N SER A 304 -10.92 -34.19 -11.39
CA SER A 304 -10.39 -34.05 -12.76
C SER A 304 -8.88 -33.90 -12.83
N GLU A 305 -8.26 -33.28 -11.81
CA GLU A 305 -6.86 -32.86 -11.87
C GLU A 305 -6.19 -32.87 -10.48
N ARG A 306 -4.86 -33.02 -10.48
CA ARG A 306 -3.99 -32.77 -9.32
C ARG A 306 -2.92 -31.76 -9.69
N LEU A 307 -2.82 -30.69 -8.91
CA LEU A 307 -1.85 -29.62 -9.09
C LEU A 307 -0.92 -29.56 -7.89
N VAL A 308 0.39 -29.50 -8.13
CA VAL A 308 1.40 -29.33 -7.08
C VAL A 308 2.15 -28.03 -7.32
N PHE A 309 2.32 -27.22 -6.28
CA PHE A 309 3.14 -26.01 -6.35
C PHE A 309 3.98 -25.83 -5.08
N GLY A 310 5.20 -25.31 -5.27
CA GLY A 310 6.10 -24.95 -4.18
C GLY A 310 5.92 -23.49 -3.76
N TYR A 311 5.93 -23.23 -2.45
CA TYR A 311 5.84 -21.88 -1.90
C TYR A 311 6.62 -21.77 -0.58
N SER A 312 7.32 -20.66 -0.36
CA SER A 312 8.03 -20.38 0.89
C SER A 312 7.12 -19.59 1.83
N TYR A 313 6.70 -20.22 2.93
CA TYR A 313 5.83 -19.58 3.91
C TYR A 313 6.64 -18.89 5.01
N GLU A 314 6.04 -17.89 5.64
CA GLU A 314 6.56 -17.25 6.85
C GLU A 314 5.84 -17.85 8.07
N VAL A 315 6.59 -18.07 9.15
CA VAL A 315 6.03 -18.61 10.39
C VAL A 315 5.04 -17.64 11.02
N LEU A 316 3.98 -18.18 11.59
CA LEU A 316 2.91 -17.47 12.27
C LEU A 316 2.16 -16.47 11.37
N LYS A 317 2.28 -16.60 10.05
CA LYS A 317 1.57 -15.75 9.09
C LYS A 317 0.40 -16.48 8.43
N LYS A 318 -0.58 -15.68 8.00
CA LYS A 318 -1.83 -16.11 7.37
C LYS A 318 -1.77 -15.94 5.86
N TYR A 319 -2.06 -17.01 5.13
CA TYR A 319 -2.07 -17.08 3.67
C TYR A 319 -3.44 -17.47 3.16
N THR A 320 -3.82 -17.01 1.97
CA THR A 320 -5.04 -17.48 1.30
C THR A 320 -4.70 -18.10 -0.04
N LEU A 321 -4.99 -19.39 -0.20
CA LEU A 321 -4.90 -20.08 -1.47
C LEU A 321 -6.24 -19.95 -2.20
N LEU A 322 -6.21 -19.35 -3.38
CA LEU A 322 -7.37 -19.23 -4.25
C LEU A 322 -7.28 -20.29 -5.35
N VAL A 323 -8.38 -21.01 -5.58
CA VAL A 323 -8.48 -22.09 -6.58
C VAL A 323 -9.60 -21.77 -7.56
N PHE A 324 -9.31 -21.77 -8.86
CA PHE A 324 -10.25 -21.38 -9.91
C PHE A 324 -10.23 -22.35 -11.08
N ASP A 325 -11.30 -22.36 -11.88
CA ASP A 325 -11.31 -22.99 -13.19
C ASP A 325 -10.74 -22.03 -14.25
N SER A 326 -9.85 -22.54 -15.12
CA SER A 326 -9.33 -21.78 -16.26
C SER A 326 -10.31 -21.78 -17.43
N THR A 327 -10.02 -20.93 -18.43
CA THR A 327 -10.79 -20.91 -19.68
C THR A 327 -10.63 -22.19 -20.51
N GLN A 328 -9.58 -22.99 -20.25
CA GLN A 328 -9.30 -24.24 -20.95
C GLN A 328 -9.71 -25.49 -20.14
N GLY A 329 -10.35 -25.31 -18.98
CA GLY A 329 -10.87 -26.39 -18.14
C GLY A 329 -9.89 -26.95 -17.10
N SER A 330 -8.59 -26.61 -17.15
CA SER A 330 -7.65 -26.91 -16.06
C SER A 330 -7.84 -25.96 -14.88
N LYS A 331 -7.43 -26.36 -13.67
CA LYS A 331 -7.47 -25.49 -12.49
C LYS A 331 -6.27 -24.53 -12.46
N LYS A 332 -6.47 -23.37 -11.84
CA LYS A 332 -5.42 -22.39 -11.56
C LYS A 332 -5.38 -22.05 -10.09
N LEU A 333 -4.17 -21.84 -9.58
CA LEU A 333 -3.87 -21.57 -8.19
C LEU A 333 -3.23 -20.19 -8.06
N ILE A 334 -3.69 -19.39 -7.10
CA ILE A 334 -3.05 -18.13 -6.73
C ILE A 334 -2.85 -18.14 -5.22
N MET A 335 -1.59 -18.07 -4.78
CA MET A 335 -1.24 -17.90 -3.38
C MET A 335 -1.22 -16.40 -3.03
N VAL A 336 -2.12 -15.99 -2.15
CA VAL A 336 -2.18 -14.62 -1.61
C VAL A 336 -1.31 -14.56 -0.36
N PRO A 337 -0.20 -13.78 -0.39
CA PRO A 337 0.66 -13.63 0.78
C PRO A 337 -0.01 -12.81 1.89
N PRO A 338 0.52 -12.84 3.11
CA PRO A 338 0.09 -12.01 4.22
C PRO A 338 0.11 -10.54 3.81
N LEU A 339 -0.87 -9.79 4.30
CA LEU A 339 -0.90 -8.36 4.09
C LEU A 339 0.27 -7.70 4.87
N LYS A 340 1.17 -7.04 4.14
CA LYS A 340 2.22 -6.18 4.72
C LYS A 340 1.77 -4.73 4.55
N ILE A 341 1.50 -4.03 5.66
CA ILE A 341 1.16 -2.61 5.67
C ILE A 341 2.28 -1.87 6.38
N ASP A 342 3.03 -1.06 5.64
CA ASP A 342 4.20 -0.33 6.16
C ASP A 342 3.83 0.93 6.98
N LYS A 343 2.54 1.24 7.13
CA LYS A 343 2.02 2.45 7.81
C LYS A 343 0.73 2.18 8.56
N SER A 344 0.45 2.98 9.60
CA SER A 344 -0.89 3.05 10.19
C SER A 344 -1.95 3.32 9.13
N THR A 345 -3.07 2.62 9.21
CA THR A 345 -4.21 2.82 8.29
C THR A 345 -5.13 3.94 8.74
N ASP A 346 -4.95 4.50 9.94
CA ASP A 346 -5.71 5.65 10.47
C ASP A 346 -7.24 5.54 10.26
N GLY A 347 -7.82 4.37 10.57
CA GLY A 347 -9.27 4.14 10.39
C GLY A 347 -9.68 3.74 8.96
N LYS A 348 -8.75 3.70 8.00
CA LYS A 348 -9.02 3.27 6.62
C LYS A 348 -9.16 1.75 6.52
N ALA A 349 -9.90 1.32 5.50
CA ALA A 349 -9.90 -0.06 5.03
C ALA A 349 -8.72 -0.28 4.08
N VAL A 350 -8.19 -1.49 4.01
CA VAL A 350 -7.14 -1.87 3.06
C VAL A 350 -7.69 -2.86 2.06
N VAL A 351 -7.46 -2.60 0.77
CA VAL A 351 -7.96 -3.43 -0.32
C VAL A 351 -6.81 -3.91 -1.19
N ARG A 352 -6.81 -5.19 -1.54
CA ARG A 352 -6.01 -5.78 -2.62
C ARG A 352 -6.92 -6.36 -3.68
N VAL A 353 -6.46 -6.36 -4.93
CA VAL A 353 -7.22 -6.91 -6.06
C VAL A 353 -6.46 -8.10 -6.64
N VAL A 354 -7.16 -9.20 -6.90
CA VAL A 354 -6.62 -10.36 -7.60
C VAL A 354 -7.31 -10.49 -8.94
N ASN A 355 -6.53 -10.53 -10.02
CA ASN A 355 -7.06 -10.90 -11.33
C ASN A 355 -6.91 -12.40 -11.53
N ALA A 356 -7.98 -13.15 -11.24
CA ALA A 356 -8.06 -14.59 -11.51
C ALA A 356 -8.73 -14.90 -12.87
N PHE A 357 -9.16 -13.88 -13.60
CA PHE A 357 -9.76 -14.05 -14.92
C PHE A 357 -8.70 -14.22 -15.99
N ASP A 358 -8.78 -15.32 -16.75
CA ASP A 358 -7.78 -15.68 -17.74
C ASP A 358 -7.96 -14.96 -19.07
N THR A 359 -7.64 -13.67 -19.11
CA THR A 359 -7.64 -12.84 -20.32
C THR A 359 -6.28 -12.59 -20.92
N SER A 360 -6.28 -12.36 -22.23
CA SER A 360 -5.13 -11.86 -22.98
C SER A 360 -4.78 -10.40 -22.67
N PHE A 361 -5.69 -9.65 -22.06
CA PHE A 361 -5.48 -8.26 -21.64
C PHE A 361 -5.52 -8.13 -20.11
N ALA A 362 -4.83 -7.12 -19.61
CA ALA A 362 -4.82 -6.76 -18.20
C ALA A 362 -6.04 -5.90 -17.83
N ILE A 363 -6.43 -5.90 -16.56
CA ILE A 363 -7.59 -5.15 -16.06
C ILE A 363 -7.17 -3.97 -15.19
N THR A 364 -8.03 -2.95 -15.14
CA THR A 364 -7.89 -1.84 -14.19
C THR A 364 -9.17 -1.77 -13.37
N LEU A 365 -9.05 -1.86 -12.04
CA LEU A 365 -10.16 -1.70 -11.12
C LEU A 365 -10.01 -0.35 -10.40
N SER A 366 -11.02 0.50 -10.53
CA SER A 366 -11.04 1.82 -9.92
C SER A 366 -12.35 2.10 -9.20
N LEU A 367 -12.32 3.11 -8.35
CA LEU A 367 -13.48 3.65 -7.67
C LEU A 367 -14.08 4.79 -8.47
N GLY A 368 -15.40 4.73 -8.65
CA GLY A 368 -16.21 5.88 -9.00
C GLY A 368 -16.23 6.92 -7.88
N THR A 369 -17.04 7.94 -8.09
CA THR A 369 -17.20 9.05 -7.14
C THR A 369 -17.83 8.56 -5.85
N ARG A 370 -17.20 8.93 -4.72
CA ARG A 370 -17.59 8.54 -3.36
C ARG A 370 -17.54 9.74 -2.42
N PRO A 371 -18.26 9.73 -1.29
CA PRO A 371 -18.31 10.87 -0.39
C PRO A 371 -16.96 11.12 0.27
N ALA A 372 -16.65 12.39 0.50
CA ALA A 372 -15.42 12.79 1.17
C ALA A 372 -15.63 14.04 2.03
N SER A 373 -14.91 14.11 3.15
CA SER A 373 -14.89 15.27 4.06
C SER A 373 -14.00 16.39 3.51
N ASN A 374 -14.30 16.89 2.31
CA ASN A 374 -13.61 18.02 1.68
C ASN A 374 -14.61 19.08 1.20
N SER A 375 -14.11 20.20 0.65
CA SER A 375 -14.96 21.33 0.23
C SER A 375 -15.97 20.98 -0.86
N LEU A 376 -15.63 20.01 -1.73
CA LEU A 376 -16.45 19.50 -2.84
C LEU A 376 -17.48 18.46 -2.37
N GLY A 377 -17.26 17.81 -1.23
CA GLY A 377 -18.11 16.74 -0.69
C GLY A 377 -17.84 15.35 -1.28
N TYR A 378 -16.85 15.21 -2.18
CA TYR A 378 -16.56 13.95 -2.85
C TYR A 378 -15.08 13.78 -3.23
N THR A 379 -14.70 12.54 -3.51
CA THR A 379 -13.45 12.16 -4.16
C THR A 379 -13.77 11.22 -5.33
N SER A 380 -12.95 11.24 -6.38
CA SER A 380 -13.18 10.49 -7.61
C SER A 380 -11.87 9.95 -8.19
N GLY A 381 -11.93 8.81 -8.88
CA GLY A 381 -10.81 8.33 -9.69
C GLY A 381 -9.70 7.65 -8.91
N GLU A 382 -9.97 7.15 -7.71
CA GLU A 382 -9.01 6.32 -6.97
C GLU A 382 -8.86 4.96 -7.66
N VAL A 383 -7.62 4.60 -8.03
CA VAL A 383 -7.33 3.33 -8.68
C VAL A 383 -6.92 2.30 -7.63
N LEU A 384 -7.65 1.19 -7.55
CA LEU A 384 -7.32 0.08 -6.64
C LEU A 384 -6.27 -0.85 -7.24
N ALA A 385 -6.33 -1.05 -8.55
CA ALA A 385 -5.34 -1.82 -9.30
C ALA A 385 -5.27 -1.30 -10.74
N ALA A 386 -4.05 -1.03 -11.23
CA ALA A 386 -3.81 -0.60 -12.60
C ALA A 386 -3.08 -1.70 -13.39
N ASN A 387 -3.49 -1.95 -14.63
CA ASN A 387 -2.82 -2.88 -15.54
C ASN A 387 -2.53 -4.27 -14.93
N LEU A 388 -3.48 -4.79 -14.16
CA LEU A 388 -3.36 -6.05 -13.44
C LEU A 388 -3.53 -7.24 -14.39
N LYS A 389 -2.42 -7.92 -14.70
CA LYS A 389 -2.40 -9.11 -15.56
C LYS A 389 -3.07 -10.31 -14.89
N SER A 390 -3.55 -11.26 -15.71
CA SER A 390 -4.06 -12.55 -15.24
C SER A 390 -3.06 -13.24 -14.30
N GLY A 391 -3.55 -13.79 -13.19
CA GLY A 391 -2.75 -14.48 -12.17
C GLY A 391 -1.96 -13.57 -11.23
N LYS A 392 -2.19 -12.24 -11.25
CA LYS A 392 -1.48 -11.27 -10.41
C LYS A 392 -2.36 -10.66 -9.34
N ILE A 393 -1.69 -10.17 -8.29
CA ILE A 393 -2.26 -9.49 -7.12
C ILE A 393 -1.73 -8.06 -7.13
N SER A 394 -2.59 -7.08 -6.86
CA SER A 394 -2.18 -5.68 -6.73
C SER A 394 -1.45 -5.42 -5.41
N ASP A 395 -0.72 -4.30 -5.36
CA ASP A 395 -0.30 -3.72 -4.09
C ASP A 395 -1.53 -3.32 -3.25
N PRO A 396 -1.42 -3.31 -1.91
CA PRO A 396 -2.50 -2.89 -1.03
C PRO A 396 -2.76 -1.38 -1.14
N VAL A 397 -4.03 -1.00 -1.19
CA VAL A 397 -4.47 0.39 -1.24
C VAL A 397 -5.35 0.69 -0.02
N ALA A 398 -4.98 1.73 0.74
CA ALA A 398 -5.75 2.20 1.89
C ALA A 398 -6.82 3.22 1.46
N ILE A 399 -8.09 2.91 1.69
CA ILE A 399 -9.25 3.71 1.27
C ILE A 399 -10.15 4.06 2.45
N SER A 400 -10.83 5.20 2.41
CA SER A 400 -11.82 5.53 3.44
C SER A 400 -12.96 4.50 3.44
N PRO A 401 -13.48 4.11 4.61
CA PRO A 401 -14.55 3.12 4.73
C PRO A 401 -15.89 3.65 4.19
N GLY A 402 -16.84 2.73 4.00
CA GLY A 402 -18.19 3.01 3.50
C GLY A 402 -18.41 2.48 2.09
N TYR A 403 -19.17 3.23 1.29
CA TYR A 403 -19.61 2.83 -0.04
C TYR A 403 -18.46 2.78 -1.07
N LEU A 404 -18.36 1.67 -1.78
CA LEU A 404 -17.38 1.41 -2.84
C LEU A 404 -18.07 1.22 -4.20
N PRO A 405 -18.12 2.26 -5.05
CA PRO A 405 -18.55 2.14 -6.44
C PRO A 405 -17.41 1.58 -7.31
N LEU A 406 -17.43 0.30 -7.62
CA LEU A 406 -16.37 -0.40 -8.34
C LEU A 406 -16.60 -0.32 -9.86
N THR A 407 -15.58 0.11 -10.60
CA THR A 407 -15.58 0.10 -12.06
C THR A 407 -14.39 -0.69 -12.59
N LEU A 408 -14.67 -1.71 -13.40
CA LEU A 408 -13.69 -2.60 -13.98
C LEU A 408 -13.52 -2.26 -15.46
N PHE A 409 -12.32 -1.85 -15.85
CA PHE A 409 -11.98 -1.51 -17.22
C PHE A 409 -10.96 -2.49 -17.80
N SER A 410 -10.96 -2.65 -19.12
CA SER A 410 -9.80 -3.19 -19.82
C SER A 410 -8.64 -2.20 -19.75
N SER A 411 -7.41 -2.70 -19.65
CA SER A 411 -6.19 -1.88 -19.74
C SER A 411 -5.68 -1.81 -21.18
N THR A 412 -6.57 -1.98 -22.16
CA THR A 412 -6.27 -1.80 -23.58
C THR A 412 -6.28 -0.32 -23.95
N GLU A 413 -5.71 0.03 -25.09
CA GLU A 413 -5.89 1.35 -25.68
C GLU A 413 -6.79 1.24 -26.93
N PRO A 414 -8.04 1.76 -26.88
CA PRO A 414 -8.70 2.41 -25.74
C PRO A 414 -9.26 1.42 -24.71
N ALA A 415 -9.44 1.92 -23.48
CA ALA A 415 -10.06 1.19 -22.37
C ALA A 415 -11.58 1.18 -22.52
N PHE A 416 -12.22 0.05 -22.22
CA PHE A 416 -13.68 -0.09 -22.21
C PHE A 416 -14.17 -0.62 -20.87
N LEU A 417 -15.37 -0.20 -20.47
CA LEU A 417 -16.01 -0.68 -19.24
C LEU A 417 -16.44 -2.13 -19.43
N ILE A 418 -16.00 -2.98 -18.51
CA ILE A 418 -16.26 -4.42 -18.49
C ILE A 418 -17.40 -4.72 -17.51
N ASN A 419 -17.32 -4.17 -16.30
CA ASN A 419 -18.27 -4.41 -15.23
C ASN A 419 -18.34 -3.18 -14.30
N SER A 420 -19.52 -2.89 -13.79
CA SER A 420 -19.76 -1.92 -12.71
C SER A 420 -20.50 -2.63 -11.57
N SER A 421 -19.93 -2.55 -10.37
CA SER A 421 -20.44 -3.20 -9.17
C SER A 421 -20.36 -2.24 -7.98
N TYR A 422 -21.02 -2.59 -6.88
CA TYR A 422 -20.92 -1.80 -5.66
C TYR A 422 -20.90 -2.68 -4.42
N THR A 423 -20.18 -2.22 -3.39
CA THR A 423 -20.10 -2.91 -2.11
C THR A 423 -19.83 -1.90 -0.99
N ASN A 424 -19.66 -2.37 0.24
CA ASN A 424 -19.24 -1.56 1.37
C ASN A 424 -18.01 -2.18 2.05
N VAL A 425 -17.19 -1.34 2.67
CA VAL A 425 -16.08 -1.78 3.51
C VAL A 425 -16.11 -1.07 4.86
N GLU A 426 -15.62 -1.74 5.88
CA GLU A 426 -15.58 -1.23 7.24
C GLU A 426 -14.20 -0.66 7.60
N PRO A 427 -14.14 0.29 8.55
CA PRO A 427 -12.86 0.84 9.02
C PRO A 427 -11.97 -0.25 9.63
N ASN A 428 -10.65 -0.08 9.48
CA ASN A 428 -9.63 -0.96 10.07
C ASN A 428 -9.72 -2.44 9.65
N ARG A 429 -10.40 -2.74 8.55
CA ARG A 429 -10.47 -4.09 7.98
C ARG A 429 -9.68 -4.20 6.69
N ALA A 430 -9.28 -5.43 6.36
CA ALA A 430 -8.55 -5.75 5.14
C ALA A 430 -9.40 -6.66 4.25
N TYR A 431 -9.42 -6.36 2.95
CA TYR A 431 -10.25 -7.02 1.97
C TYR A 431 -9.46 -7.42 0.74
N LEU A 432 -9.87 -8.55 0.17
CA LEU A 432 -9.41 -9.07 -1.10
C LEU A 432 -10.57 -9.03 -2.10
N ILE A 433 -10.48 -8.19 -3.12
CA ILE A 433 -11.41 -8.20 -4.25
C ILE A 433 -10.86 -9.17 -5.29
N VAL A 434 -11.61 -10.20 -5.62
CA VAL A 434 -11.22 -11.23 -6.58
C VAL A 434 -12.04 -11.07 -7.85
N VAL A 435 -11.36 -10.91 -8.99
CA VAL A 435 -11.99 -10.84 -10.32
C VAL A 435 -11.97 -12.23 -10.93
N THR A 436 -13.14 -12.81 -11.15
CA THR A 436 -13.33 -14.19 -11.61
C THR A 436 -14.25 -14.26 -12.83
N LYS A 437 -14.38 -15.49 -13.36
CA LYS A 437 -15.28 -15.82 -14.46
C LYS A 437 -16.53 -16.49 -13.89
N SER A 438 -17.70 -16.02 -14.30
CA SER A 438 -18.96 -16.70 -14.01
C SER A 438 -19.09 -17.97 -14.84
N VAL A 439 -20.03 -18.85 -14.45
CA VAL A 439 -20.38 -20.04 -15.24
C VAL A 439 -20.72 -19.70 -16.70
N ASN A 440 -21.33 -18.53 -16.92
CA ASN A 440 -21.73 -18.03 -18.25
C ASN A 440 -20.59 -17.28 -18.99
N GLY A 441 -19.41 -17.20 -18.40
CA GLY A 441 -18.24 -16.57 -18.98
C GLY A 441 -18.11 -15.05 -18.83
N ASN A 442 -18.97 -14.44 -18.02
CA ASN A 442 -18.90 -13.01 -17.71
C ASN A 442 -17.92 -12.74 -16.58
N PHE A 443 -17.42 -11.50 -16.49
CA PHE A 443 -16.64 -11.06 -15.36
C PHE A 443 -17.52 -10.92 -14.12
N GLU A 444 -17.07 -11.50 -13.01
CA GLU A 444 -17.65 -11.32 -11.69
C GLU A 444 -16.59 -10.81 -10.72
N LEU A 445 -17.06 -10.08 -9.71
CA LEU A 445 -16.25 -9.61 -8.61
C LEU A 445 -16.77 -10.29 -7.35
N SER A 446 -15.89 -10.76 -6.48
CA SER A 446 -16.22 -11.17 -5.11
C SER A 446 -15.34 -10.40 -4.14
N ILE A 447 -15.81 -10.18 -2.92
CA ILE A 447 -15.03 -9.57 -1.85
C ILE A 447 -14.91 -10.56 -0.70
N ILE A 448 -13.69 -10.73 -0.19
CA ILE A 448 -13.37 -11.58 0.95
C ILE A 448 -12.66 -10.71 1.99
N GLU A 449 -13.16 -10.67 3.22
CA GLU A 449 -12.39 -10.05 4.30
C GLU A 449 -11.24 -10.98 4.73
N ASP A 450 -10.07 -10.44 5.02
CA ASP A 450 -8.89 -11.24 5.38
C ASP A 450 -9.15 -12.17 6.58
N ASN A 451 -10.04 -11.81 7.52
CA ASN A 451 -10.40 -12.67 8.67
C ASN A 451 -11.68 -13.52 8.47
N GLN A 452 -12.29 -13.52 7.29
CA GLN A 452 -13.52 -14.27 7.02
C GLN A 452 -13.27 -15.78 6.92
N GLU A 453 -13.95 -16.61 7.70
CA GLU A 453 -13.73 -18.06 7.76
C GLU A 453 -15.04 -18.82 7.60
N ASP A 454 -14.98 -20.06 7.08
CA ASP A 454 -16.10 -21.02 6.99
C ASP A 454 -17.41 -20.41 6.42
N THR A 455 -17.30 -19.72 5.28
CA THR A 455 -18.41 -19.03 4.63
C THR A 455 -18.49 -19.30 3.14
N LYS A 456 -19.64 -19.03 2.53
CA LYS A 456 -19.80 -19.04 1.08
C LYS A 456 -19.22 -17.76 0.48
N ILE A 457 -18.61 -17.90 -0.69
CA ILE A 457 -18.19 -16.80 -1.54
C ILE A 457 -19.43 -16.26 -2.23
N VAL A 458 -19.65 -14.96 -2.13
CA VAL A 458 -20.77 -14.27 -2.78
C VAL A 458 -20.21 -13.27 -3.77
N SER A 459 -20.75 -13.29 -4.99
CA SER A 459 -20.44 -12.28 -6.01
C SER A 459 -21.04 -10.94 -5.60
N ILE A 460 -20.27 -9.88 -5.75
CA ILE A 460 -20.69 -8.51 -5.56
C ILE A 460 -21.78 -8.18 -6.57
N GLU A 461 -22.85 -7.53 -6.10
CA GLU A 461 -23.94 -7.11 -6.96
C GLU A 461 -23.48 -6.15 -8.06
N LYS A 462 -24.10 -6.28 -9.23
CA LYS A 462 -23.93 -5.30 -10.32
C LYS A 462 -24.63 -4.01 -9.95
N GLY A 463 -24.00 -2.89 -10.28
CA GLY A 463 -24.58 -1.57 -10.14
C GLY A 463 -24.63 -0.83 -11.47
N TYR A 464 -25.42 0.23 -11.50
CA TYR A 464 -25.61 1.07 -12.66
C TYR A 464 -24.52 2.13 -12.75
N PHE A 465 -23.64 2.02 -13.73
CA PHE A 465 -22.64 3.06 -13.97
C PHE A 465 -23.32 4.31 -14.56
N ALA A 466 -23.22 5.43 -13.85
CA ALA A 466 -23.88 6.68 -14.21
C ALA A 466 -22.90 7.86 -14.19
N GLN A 467 -23.02 8.73 -15.19
CA GLN A 467 -22.28 9.98 -15.31
C GLN A 467 -23.24 11.16 -15.20
N PHE A 468 -22.85 12.16 -14.42
CA PHE A 468 -23.61 13.38 -14.20
C PHE A 468 -22.79 14.57 -14.68
N VAL A 469 -23.42 15.42 -15.50
CA VAL A 469 -22.79 16.58 -16.13
C VAL A 469 -23.48 17.85 -15.61
N ASN A 470 -22.69 18.80 -15.11
CA ASN A 470 -23.20 20.14 -14.81
C ASN A 470 -23.04 21.06 -16.03
N ALA A 471 -24.14 21.23 -16.78
CA ALA A 471 -24.26 22.20 -17.87
C ALA A 471 -25.09 23.44 -17.45
N PHE A 472 -25.35 23.62 -16.15
CA PHE A 472 -26.10 24.75 -15.60
C PHE A 472 -25.15 25.88 -15.18
N SER A 473 -25.18 26.99 -15.94
CA SER A 473 -24.23 28.10 -15.77
C SER A 473 -24.64 29.15 -14.73
N ASP A 474 -25.81 29.00 -14.09
CA ASP A 474 -26.37 30.02 -13.18
C ASP A 474 -25.82 30.01 -11.77
N THR A 475 -25.16 28.92 -11.38
CA THR A 475 -24.52 28.80 -10.08
C THR A 475 -23.05 28.40 -10.24
N PRO A 476 -22.14 28.92 -9.40
CA PRO A 476 -20.74 28.50 -9.41
C PRO A 476 -20.57 27.00 -9.22
N ASN A 477 -21.37 26.40 -8.33
CA ASN A 477 -21.42 24.96 -8.11
C ASN A 477 -22.88 24.52 -8.02
N LEU A 478 -23.21 23.44 -8.72
CA LEU A 478 -24.48 22.75 -8.62
C LEU A 478 -24.34 21.59 -7.64
N ILE A 479 -25.29 21.47 -6.70
CA ILE A 479 -25.27 20.40 -5.69
C ILE A 479 -26.06 19.20 -6.20
N PHE A 480 -25.43 18.05 -6.26
CA PHE A 480 -26.03 16.74 -6.51
C PHE A 480 -26.10 15.94 -5.21
N SER A 481 -27.22 15.31 -4.93
CA SER A 481 -27.39 14.42 -3.78
C SER A 481 -28.11 13.14 -4.19
N ILE A 482 -27.44 12.00 -4.02
CA ILE A 482 -27.96 10.67 -4.32
C ILE A 482 -28.06 9.87 -3.03
N SER A 483 -29.24 9.92 -2.41
CA SER A 483 -29.50 9.25 -1.13
C SER A 483 -28.41 9.56 -0.08
N SER A 484 -28.08 8.60 0.78
CA SER A 484 -26.93 8.65 1.69
C SER A 484 -25.60 8.26 1.03
N ILE A 485 -25.62 7.81 -0.23
CA ILE A 485 -24.45 7.27 -0.92
C ILE A 485 -23.52 8.39 -1.37
N LEU A 486 -24.09 9.47 -1.91
CA LEU A 486 -23.37 10.66 -2.34
C LEU A 486 -24.14 11.92 -1.87
N PRO A 487 -23.99 12.31 -0.59
CA PRO A 487 -24.57 13.54 -0.08
C PRO A 487 -23.80 14.76 -0.56
N ASN A 488 -24.51 15.78 -1.07
CA ASN A 488 -23.99 17.13 -1.28
C ASN A 488 -22.72 17.23 -2.17
N VAL A 489 -22.67 16.49 -3.27
CA VAL A 489 -21.62 16.59 -4.29
C VAL A 489 -21.71 17.95 -4.98
N LYS A 490 -20.72 18.81 -4.80
CA LYS A 490 -20.65 20.12 -5.45
C LYS A 490 -19.87 20.03 -6.75
N LEU A 491 -20.55 20.22 -7.87
CA LEU A 491 -19.97 20.12 -9.20
C LEU A 491 -19.94 21.50 -9.86
N GLY A 492 -18.77 21.95 -10.30
CA GLY A 492 -18.61 23.22 -11.02
C GLY A 492 -19.24 23.19 -12.41
N TYR A 493 -19.46 24.37 -13.00
CA TYR A 493 -19.95 24.45 -14.38
C TYR A 493 -18.94 23.80 -15.35
N LYS A 494 -19.44 22.94 -16.25
CA LYS A 494 -18.68 22.11 -17.22
C LYS A 494 -17.96 20.91 -16.62
N GLU A 495 -18.13 20.64 -15.34
CA GLU A 495 -17.55 19.46 -14.71
C GLU A 495 -18.50 18.26 -14.80
N THR A 496 -17.90 17.08 -14.67
CA THR A 496 -18.61 15.80 -14.65
C THR A 496 -18.11 14.94 -13.50
N PHE A 497 -18.96 14.07 -13.01
CA PHE A 497 -18.54 12.97 -12.15
C PHE A 497 -19.22 11.67 -12.60
N ALA A 498 -18.55 10.55 -12.35
CA ALA A 498 -19.07 9.22 -12.64
C ALA A 498 -19.09 8.39 -11.36
N THR A 499 -20.13 7.60 -11.16
CA THR A 499 -20.25 6.68 -10.02
C THR A 499 -21.01 5.42 -10.43
N VAL A 500 -21.09 4.46 -9.53
CA VAL A 500 -21.95 3.29 -9.66
C VAL A 500 -23.09 3.46 -8.67
N LEU A 501 -24.33 3.24 -9.12
CA LEU A 501 -25.53 3.36 -8.31
C LEU A 501 -26.12 1.97 -8.03
N PRO A 502 -26.60 1.71 -6.80
CA PRO A 502 -27.39 0.52 -6.53
C PRO A 502 -28.71 0.53 -7.33
N PRO A 503 -29.21 -0.63 -7.80
CA PRO A 503 -30.41 -0.71 -8.64
C PRO A 503 -31.69 -0.20 -7.97
N ASN A 504 -31.72 -0.11 -6.64
CA ASN A 504 -32.86 0.39 -5.88
C ASN A 504 -32.94 1.93 -5.81
N ILE A 505 -31.94 2.66 -6.33
CA ILE A 505 -31.99 4.12 -6.42
C ILE A 505 -32.89 4.53 -7.58
N ASN A 506 -33.92 5.30 -7.28
CA ASN A 506 -34.91 5.76 -8.27
C ASN A 506 -35.04 7.29 -8.34
N GLN A 507 -34.26 8.03 -7.56
CA GLN A 507 -34.32 9.49 -7.52
C GLN A 507 -32.97 10.12 -7.18
N ILE A 508 -32.79 11.35 -7.62
CA ILE A 508 -31.66 12.22 -7.33
C ILE A 508 -32.17 13.62 -7.00
N SER A 509 -31.52 14.31 -6.05
CA SER A 509 -31.73 15.75 -5.86
C SER A 509 -30.63 16.54 -6.53
N VAL A 510 -30.98 17.51 -7.36
CA VAL A 510 -30.05 18.41 -8.03
C VAL A 510 -30.52 19.84 -7.79
N GLY A 511 -29.65 20.70 -7.25
CA GLY A 511 -30.00 22.08 -6.92
C GLY A 511 -31.22 22.22 -5.99
N GLY A 512 -31.49 21.21 -5.15
CA GLY A 512 -32.67 21.16 -4.27
C GLY A 512 -33.97 20.67 -4.92
N LYS A 513 -33.99 20.42 -6.24
CA LYS A 513 -35.12 19.79 -6.94
C LYS A 513 -34.90 18.27 -7.03
N THR A 514 -35.96 17.48 -6.94
CA THR A 514 -35.89 16.02 -7.06
C THR A 514 -36.28 15.56 -8.47
N PHE A 515 -35.48 14.67 -9.04
CA PHE A 515 -35.69 14.07 -10.36
C PHE A 515 -35.73 12.55 -10.23
N SER A 516 -36.59 11.90 -11.03
CA SER A 516 -36.63 10.44 -11.14
C SER A 516 -35.44 9.92 -11.95
N LEU A 517 -34.87 8.80 -11.53
CA LEU A 517 -33.84 8.06 -12.26
C LEU A 517 -34.43 6.75 -12.76
N GLN A 518 -34.21 6.44 -14.04
CA GLN A 518 -34.51 5.13 -14.61
C GLN A 518 -33.21 4.33 -14.72
N ILE A 519 -33.08 3.29 -13.90
CA ILE A 519 -31.90 2.42 -13.92
C ILE A 519 -32.11 1.28 -14.92
N ASP A 520 -31.16 1.15 -15.85
CA ASP A 520 -31.04 0.01 -16.75
C ASP A 520 -29.60 -0.51 -16.73
N LEU A 521 -29.40 -1.68 -16.13
CA LEU A 521 -28.08 -2.31 -15.99
C LEU A 521 -27.44 -2.73 -17.32
N ASN A 522 -28.18 -2.69 -18.43
CA ASN A 522 -27.65 -2.96 -19.77
C ASN A 522 -27.07 -1.72 -20.44
N ASN A 523 -27.29 -0.54 -19.87
CA ASN A 523 -26.87 0.75 -20.42
C ASN A 523 -25.97 1.51 -19.43
N VAL A 524 -25.29 2.53 -19.95
CA VAL A 524 -24.53 3.49 -19.15
C VAL A 524 -25.37 4.75 -18.98
N GLY A 525 -25.51 5.19 -17.74
CA GLY A 525 -26.21 6.42 -17.39
C GLY A 525 -25.46 7.66 -17.84
N LEU A 526 -26.14 8.57 -18.54
CA LEU A 526 -25.64 9.91 -18.81
C LEU A 526 -26.73 10.94 -18.57
N PHE A 527 -26.56 11.69 -17.48
CA PHE A 527 -27.50 12.70 -17.01
C PHE A 527 -26.91 14.10 -17.14
N ILE A 528 -27.62 15.02 -17.79
CA ILE A 528 -27.17 16.39 -18.03
C ILE A 528 -28.10 17.35 -17.29
N ALA A 529 -27.55 18.06 -16.30
CA ALA A 529 -28.25 19.12 -15.60
C ALA A 529 -28.06 20.45 -16.35
N ALA A 530 -29.14 21.07 -16.80
CA ALA A 530 -29.11 22.29 -17.62
C ALA A 530 -30.32 23.19 -17.33
N GLY A 531 -30.38 24.36 -17.97
CA GLY A 531 -31.49 25.30 -17.85
C GLY A 531 -31.07 26.73 -17.55
N LYS A 532 -32.08 27.61 -17.46
CA LYS A 532 -31.97 29.05 -17.15
C LYS A 532 -33.10 29.41 -16.22
N ASP A 533 -32.78 29.92 -15.03
CA ASP A 533 -33.71 30.17 -13.90
C ASP A 533 -34.39 28.91 -13.33
N ASN A 534 -34.82 27.98 -14.18
CA ASN A 534 -35.29 26.65 -13.86
C ASN A 534 -34.26 25.59 -14.25
N LEU A 535 -33.95 24.73 -13.28
CA LEU A 535 -33.12 23.55 -13.49
C LEU A 535 -33.92 22.38 -14.06
N ASP A 536 -33.40 21.78 -15.13
CA ASP A 536 -33.83 20.53 -15.75
C ASP A 536 -32.73 19.47 -15.63
N LEU A 537 -33.12 18.19 -15.60
CA LEU A 537 -32.21 17.05 -15.66
C LEU A 537 -32.63 16.15 -16.83
N PHE A 538 -31.78 16.04 -17.83
CA PHE A 538 -32.02 15.23 -19.02
C PHE A 538 -31.31 13.89 -18.91
N ASP A 539 -32.06 12.80 -19.09
CA ASP A 539 -31.50 11.46 -19.25
C ASP A 539 -31.29 11.17 -20.75
N ILE A 540 -30.03 11.02 -21.15
CA ILE A 540 -29.66 10.67 -22.52
C ILE A 540 -29.02 9.29 -22.61
N SER A 541 -29.28 8.41 -21.66
CA SER A 541 -28.70 7.06 -21.62
C SER A 541 -29.12 6.18 -22.82
N ILE A 542 -30.21 6.54 -23.50
CA ILE A 542 -30.78 5.80 -24.63
C ILE A 542 -30.88 6.70 -25.86
N PRO A 543 -30.51 6.23 -27.08
CA PRO A 543 -29.94 4.91 -27.36
C PRO A 543 -28.47 4.80 -26.94
N SER A 544 -28.04 3.60 -26.55
CA SER A 544 -26.64 3.30 -26.25
C SER A 544 -25.75 3.46 -27.48
N MET A 545 -24.57 4.04 -27.29
CA MET A 545 -23.57 4.15 -28.36
C MET A 545 -22.90 2.82 -28.71
N GLY A 546 -23.10 1.75 -27.94
CA GLY A 546 -22.50 0.43 -28.20
C GLY A 546 -20.97 0.43 -28.14
N LYS A 547 -20.32 -0.59 -28.69
CA LYS A 547 -18.86 -0.73 -28.69
C LYS A 547 -18.34 -0.92 -30.12
N GLU A 548 -17.40 -0.10 -30.55
CA GLU A 548 -16.78 -0.16 -31.87
C GLU A 548 -15.31 0.24 -31.76
N ARG A 549 -14.37 -0.56 -32.29
CA ARG A 549 -12.91 -0.34 -32.10
C ARG A 549 -12.28 0.45 -33.24
N SER A 550 -12.83 0.34 -34.45
CA SER A 550 -12.23 0.89 -35.68
C SER A 550 -12.59 2.35 -35.95
N SER A 551 -13.45 2.93 -35.12
CA SER A 551 -14.01 4.27 -35.31
C SER A 551 -14.32 4.89 -33.95
N TYR A 552 -14.62 6.18 -33.90
CA TYR A 552 -15.31 6.73 -32.73
C TYR A 552 -16.77 7.02 -33.09
N ARG A 553 -17.62 6.97 -32.08
CA ARG A 553 -19.01 7.39 -32.21
C ARG A 553 -19.21 8.70 -31.47
N ARG A 554 -20.04 9.58 -32.02
CA ARG A 554 -20.38 10.84 -31.36
C ARG A 554 -21.87 11.15 -31.49
N ARG A 555 -22.42 11.85 -30.53
CA ARG A 555 -23.68 12.59 -30.66
C ARG A 555 -23.55 13.98 -30.06
N PHE A 556 -24.47 14.85 -30.42
CA PHE A 556 -24.55 16.21 -29.91
C PHE A 556 -25.75 16.34 -28.99
N PHE A 557 -25.63 17.14 -27.94
CA PHE A 557 -26.74 17.47 -27.05
C PHE A 557 -26.83 18.97 -26.87
N ASN A 558 -28.03 19.55 -27.00
CA ASN A 558 -28.24 20.98 -26.77
C ASN A 558 -28.76 21.20 -25.34
N ALA A 559 -27.86 21.65 -24.47
CA ALA A 559 -28.10 22.07 -23.09
C ALA A 559 -28.16 23.60 -22.94
N SER A 560 -28.22 24.36 -24.04
CA SER A 560 -28.25 25.84 -24.03
C SER A 560 -29.70 26.35 -24.03
N PRO A 561 -30.24 26.84 -22.90
CA PRO A 561 -31.63 27.26 -22.80
C PRO A 561 -31.97 28.52 -23.63
N ASP A 562 -30.98 29.37 -23.92
CA ASP A 562 -31.17 30.59 -24.74
C ASP A 562 -31.30 30.30 -26.24
N ILE A 563 -30.96 29.08 -26.67
CA ILE A 563 -30.95 28.69 -28.08
C ILE A 563 -31.84 27.48 -28.24
N GLU A 564 -33.10 27.75 -28.53
CA GLU A 564 -34.12 26.72 -28.71
C GLU A 564 -33.74 25.71 -29.79
N ASN A 565 -33.11 26.16 -30.88
CA ASN A 565 -32.70 25.30 -32.00
C ASN A 565 -31.31 25.67 -32.52
N VAL A 566 -30.35 24.76 -32.36
CA VAL A 566 -28.96 24.94 -32.80
C VAL A 566 -28.63 24.09 -34.03
N GLY A 567 -27.98 24.69 -35.02
CA GLY A 567 -27.34 24.02 -36.15
C GLY A 567 -25.84 23.85 -35.91
N ILE A 568 -25.28 22.72 -36.34
CA ILE A 568 -23.88 22.33 -36.13
C ILE A 568 -23.23 22.00 -37.48
N PHE A 569 -22.08 22.61 -37.75
CA PHE A 569 -21.36 22.52 -39.03
C PHE A 569 -19.86 22.23 -38.80
N ASN A 570 -19.23 21.50 -39.72
CA ASN A 570 -17.79 21.24 -39.69
C ASN A 570 -17.01 22.38 -40.41
N ASP A 571 -15.92 22.85 -39.79
CA ASP A 571 -14.89 23.78 -40.28
C ASP A 571 -15.33 25.19 -40.71
N SER A 572 -16.53 25.36 -41.26
CA SER A 572 -17.02 26.68 -41.69
C SER A 572 -18.53 26.79 -41.56
N ALA A 573 -19.01 28.00 -41.33
CA ALA A 573 -20.44 28.27 -41.25
C ALA A 573 -21.14 27.92 -42.58
N ARG A 574 -22.19 27.11 -42.50
CA ARG A 574 -23.08 26.74 -43.63
C ARG A 574 -22.46 25.87 -44.73
N LYS A 575 -21.28 25.29 -44.53
CA LYS A 575 -20.77 24.16 -45.35
C LYS A 575 -20.66 22.93 -44.45
N ASN A 576 -20.86 21.74 -45.01
CA ASN A 576 -20.76 20.45 -44.29
C ASN A 576 -21.62 20.39 -43.01
N ILE A 577 -22.95 20.33 -43.20
CA ILE A 577 -23.92 20.17 -42.10
C ILE A 577 -23.64 18.86 -41.37
N VAL A 578 -23.44 18.96 -40.05
CA VAL A 578 -23.36 17.81 -39.14
C VAL A 578 -24.75 17.56 -38.56
N VAL A 579 -25.35 18.58 -37.96
CA VAL A 579 -26.73 18.55 -37.45
C VAL A 579 -27.46 19.81 -37.93
N SER A 580 -28.56 19.67 -38.65
CA SER A 580 -29.32 20.82 -39.17
C SER A 580 -30.13 21.53 -38.08
N GLU A 581 -30.78 20.76 -37.21
CA GLU A 581 -31.66 21.27 -36.15
C GLU A 581 -31.55 20.41 -34.89
N LEU A 582 -31.09 21.00 -33.79
CA LEU A 582 -30.99 20.34 -32.49
C LEU A 582 -31.69 21.19 -31.44
N ARG A 583 -32.86 20.72 -31.00
CA ARG A 583 -33.66 21.43 -30.00
C ARG A 583 -33.07 21.35 -28.60
N TYR A 584 -33.29 22.36 -27.76
CA TYR A 584 -32.95 22.32 -26.33
C TYR A 584 -33.53 21.05 -25.68
N GLY A 585 -32.71 20.37 -24.89
CA GLY A 585 -33.07 19.13 -24.20
C GLY A 585 -33.00 17.87 -25.06
N ASN A 586 -32.63 17.97 -26.35
CA ASN A 586 -32.57 16.83 -27.26
C ASN A 586 -31.15 16.46 -27.66
N SER A 587 -30.97 15.18 -28.02
CA SER A 587 -29.74 14.65 -28.62
C SER A 587 -29.88 14.44 -30.13
N SER A 588 -28.79 14.62 -30.87
CA SER A 588 -28.70 14.23 -32.27
C SER A 588 -28.71 12.70 -32.43
N LYS A 589 -28.80 12.24 -33.68
CA LYS A 589 -28.47 10.85 -34.02
C LYS A 589 -26.99 10.59 -33.70
N ILE A 590 -26.67 9.32 -33.44
CA ILE A 590 -25.30 8.86 -33.24
C ILE A 590 -24.61 8.78 -34.61
N GLU A 591 -23.50 9.50 -34.76
CA GLU A 591 -22.62 9.43 -35.91
C GLU A 591 -21.47 8.47 -35.65
N THR A 592 -21.07 7.71 -36.67
CA THR A 592 -19.86 6.86 -36.62
C THR A 592 -18.81 7.45 -37.55
N VAL A 593 -17.68 7.88 -37.01
CA VAL A 593 -16.62 8.57 -37.77
C VAL A 593 -15.37 7.70 -37.85
N ARG A 594 -14.93 7.42 -39.07
CA ARG A 594 -13.87 6.45 -39.37
C ARG A 594 -12.54 7.05 -39.83
N LEU A 595 -12.53 8.31 -40.29
CA LEU A 595 -11.38 8.90 -40.98
C LEU A 595 -10.80 10.12 -40.26
N GLU A 596 -11.65 10.95 -39.66
CA GLU A 596 -11.25 12.25 -39.12
C GLU A 596 -11.26 12.26 -37.60
N ARG A 597 -10.07 12.41 -36.97
CA ARG A 597 -9.92 12.49 -35.51
C ARG A 597 -9.86 13.91 -34.96
N LYS A 598 -9.58 14.89 -35.82
CA LYS A 598 -9.41 16.29 -35.45
C LYS A 598 -10.28 17.14 -36.37
N PHE A 599 -11.16 17.95 -35.80
CA PHE A 599 -12.13 18.76 -36.55
C PHE A 599 -12.49 20.03 -35.78
N SER A 600 -13.14 20.97 -36.47
CA SER A 600 -13.69 22.18 -35.86
C SER A 600 -15.22 22.21 -36.01
N LEU A 601 -15.91 22.69 -34.98
CA LEU A 601 -17.37 22.81 -34.98
C LEU A 601 -17.79 24.27 -34.91
N VAL A 602 -18.72 24.65 -35.78
CA VAL A 602 -19.41 25.95 -35.76
C VAL A 602 -20.86 25.72 -35.35
N PHE A 603 -21.27 26.40 -34.28
CA PHE A 603 -22.64 26.38 -33.77
C PHE A 603 -23.40 27.62 -34.22
N PHE A 604 -24.63 27.43 -34.68
CA PHE A 604 -25.44 28.44 -35.32
C PHE A 604 -26.83 28.47 -34.70
N ASN A 605 -27.34 29.66 -34.37
CA ASN A 605 -28.70 29.82 -33.90
C ASN A 605 -29.62 29.89 -35.12
N ASN A 606 -30.44 28.85 -35.29
CA ASN A 606 -31.33 28.73 -36.44
C ASN A 606 -32.47 29.74 -36.42
N SER A 607 -32.85 30.26 -35.25
CA SER A 607 -33.94 31.21 -35.10
C SER A 607 -33.59 32.60 -35.62
N ASN A 608 -32.34 33.05 -35.44
CA ASN A 608 -31.89 34.39 -35.84
C ASN A 608 -30.79 34.40 -36.91
N ASN A 609 -30.42 33.23 -37.42
CA ASN A 609 -29.40 33.06 -38.45
C ASN A 609 -28.02 33.63 -38.10
N LYS A 610 -27.56 33.49 -36.86
CA LYS A 610 -26.23 33.95 -36.42
C LYS A 610 -25.34 32.81 -35.94
N ILE A 611 -24.03 32.95 -36.21
CA ILE A 611 -23.01 32.12 -35.57
C ILE A 611 -22.99 32.47 -34.08
N VAL A 612 -23.02 31.44 -33.26
CA VAL A 612 -23.09 31.55 -31.81
C VAL A 612 -21.72 31.34 -31.20
N SER A 613 -21.02 30.29 -31.64
CA SER A 613 -19.70 29.92 -31.16
C SER A 613 -18.99 29.01 -32.14
N GLN A 614 -17.67 29.01 -32.08
CA GLN A 614 -16.82 28.10 -32.84
C GLN A 614 -15.82 27.44 -31.89
N PHE A 615 -15.69 26.12 -32.00
CA PHE A 615 -14.75 25.31 -31.22
C PHE A 615 -13.81 24.62 -32.19
N ASN A 616 -12.53 25.00 -32.14
CA ASN A 616 -11.50 24.47 -33.02
C ASN A 616 -10.69 23.37 -32.33
N ASP A 617 -9.97 22.59 -33.13
CA ASP A 617 -9.00 21.59 -32.66
C ASP A 617 -9.58 20.50 -31.74
N ILE A 618 -10.86 20.16 -31.91
CA ILE A 618 -11.49 19.07 -31.14
C ILE A 618 -10.87 17.75 -31.60
N PHE A 619 -10.30 17.00 -30.66
CA PHE A 619 -9.67 15.72 -30.93
C PHE A 619 -10.42 14.57 -30.25
N LEU A 620 -10.89 13.62 -31.05
CA LEU A 620 -11.56 12.41 -30.58
C LEU A 620 -10.76 11.17 -30.99
N SER A 621 -10.46 10.31 -30.02
CA SER A 621 -9.75 9.05 -30.26
C SER A 621 -10.69 7.96 -30.74
N PHE A 622 -10.26 7.17 -31.73
CA PHE A 622 -10.95 5.96 -32.16
C PHE A 622 -11.11 4.96 -31.02
N GLY A 623 -12.13 4.12 -31.16
CA GLY A 623 -12.52 3.09 -30.22
C GLY A 623 -13.25 3.61 -28.97
N LYS A 624 -13.69 4.88 -29.00
CA LYS A 624 -14.40 5.55 -27.90
C LYS A 624 -15.69 6.19 -28.38
N ASN A 625 -16.58 6.43 -27.45
CA ASN A 625 -17.87 7.08 -27.66
C ASN A 625 -17.87 8.44 -26.98
N TYR A 626 -18.48 9.46 -27.59
CA TYR A 626 -18.51 10.81 -27.03
C TYR A 626 -19.87 11.49 -27.19
N THR A 627 -20.33 12.14 -26.13
CA THR A 627 -21.39 13.15 -26.22
C THR A 627 -20.78 14.54 -26.13
N LEU A 628 -21.07 15.36 -27.14
CA LEU A 628 -20.67 16.75 -27.22
C LEU A 628 -21.85 17.63 -26.77
N VAL A 629 -21.76 18.16 -25.56
CA VAL A 629 -22.81 18.96 -24.92
C VAL A 629 -22.57 20.43 -25.17
N PHE A 630 -23.43 21.04 -25.98
CA PHE A 630 -23.45 22.48 -26.21
C PHE A 630 -24.24 23.16 -25.08
N THR A 631 -23.62 24.10 -24.37
CA THR A 631 -24.19 24.73 -23.16
C THR A 631 -23.81 26.21 -23.09
N GLY A 632 -24.43 26.94 -22.17
CA GLY A 632 -24.16 28.34 -21.87
C GLY A 632 -25.38 29.22 -22.12
N THR A 633 -25.18 30.51 -21.93
CA THR A 633 -26.20 31.55 -22.12
C THR A 633 -25.60 32.72 -22.89
N GLU A 634 -26.43 33.54 -23.53
CA GLU A 634 -25.94 34.73 -24.24
C GLU A 634 -25.18 35.69 -23.31
N SER A 635 -25.56 35.75 -22.02
CA SER A 635 -24.95 36.63 -21.02
C SER A 635 -23.60 36.12 -20.49
N LYS A 636 -23.37 34.81 -20.47
CA LYS A 636 -22.15 34.18 -19.91
C LYS A 636 -21.23 33.57 -20.96
N GLY A 637 -21.69 33.54 -22.21
CA GLY A 637 -21.02 32.86 -23.31
C GLY A 637 -21.34 31.37 -23.38
N PHE A 638 -21.06 30.81 -24.54
CA PHE A 638 -21.33 29.40 -24.86
C PHE A 638 -20.09 28.53 -24.67
N SER A 639 -20.31 27.24 -24.50
CA SER A 639 -19.26 26.26 -24.24
C SER A 639 -19.63 24.88 -24.76
N LEU A 640 -18.61 24.06 -24.97
CA LEU A 640 -18.73 22.68 -25.41
C LEU A 640 -18.09 21.77 -24.37
N ILE A 641 -18.88 20.89 -23.78
CA ILE A 641 -18.38 19.85 -22.86
C ILE A 641 -18.28 18.56 -23.68
N VAL A 642 -17.09 17.94 -23.68
CA VAL A 642 -16.87 16.64 -24.34
C VAL A 642 -16.87 15.55 -23.29
N VAL A 643 -17.90 14.71 -23.30
CA VAL A 643 -18.08 13.62 -22.33
C VAL A 643 -17.79 12.29 -23.01
N GLN A 644 -16.90 11.48 -22.45
CA GLN A 644 -16.67 10.12 -22.93
C GLN A 644 -17.73 9.16 -22.37
N GLU A 645 -18.34 8.37 -23.25
CA GLU A 645 -19.22 7.24 -22.90
C GLU A 645 -18.45 5.91 -23.01
N TYR A 646 -18.88 4.89 -22.25
CA TYR A 646 -18.11 3.67 -22.01
C TYR A 646 -18.83 2.37 -22.37
#